data_AF-A0A2M7NZ43-F1
#
_entry.id   AF-A0A2M7NZ43-F1
#
_cell.length_a   1.000
_cell.length_b   1.000
_cell.length_c   1.000
_cell.angle_alpha   90.00
_cell.angle_beta   90.00
_cell.angle_gamma   90.00
#
_symmetry.space_group_name_H-M   'P 1'
#
loop_
_entity.id
_entity.type
_entity.pdbx_description
1 polymer ?
#
loop_
_entity_poly.entity_id
_entity_poly.type
_entity_poly.pdbx_seq_one_letter_code
_entity_poly.pdbx_strand_id
1 'polypeptide(L)'
;MKSEIKIRDAAIPREIEFIASKYPGAYVVGGAVRDLLLGKMSRDIDLAIPGNLQKAAKELASAFSAPYFVLDSERQVFRIVLQKTDEWYLDISPLRGDIKSDLLQRDFSVDAMAVPVAEWPGARRIIDPAGGVQDLKEKTVRMISPGVFKEDPLRLYRAFRIASRIEGEIEKETLSQIRKNVALISSVAGERIRDELFFILAHPHSAGRLDDIYSAGLFDATFSELAVFSDRNDNYYHKGGLWEHSLETLRKFEDKVLAGNFERFAEFRSDLNKYFDRRTIILTKMACLLHDIGKPESASRVSGRLRFFGHERIGSFLSRNIMRKLKSSRSDIKFVSDVVYHHMRPSNMSARSTERAFYRFFRSFSSSAHLAAVFTAFCDRYSYETAPGRFAEMVNQENFTEKILRVYFREKKIDRPPLLNGNDVMAALGIPPGRIVGRIIEAVEEARASEKIRTKEEAVQYAKEIRESVPLTDVTVIVPAYNEEATIAEVLDKLKSFPASWELIVVDDGSSDRTAEIASRYKSRLLRNGTNLGKGAALRAGIAAARGKYIAVQDADTEYDSLQLKALAEQALKEDADAVYGSRFLQKNPVMYVNFFLGNRLVSAFISALFFSRVTDAYTCYKVVRADILKSFNLRSRGFEIEAEITSRLLKNGSRIAEMPIDYKPRSKEDGKKIRALDGLKAMLEALRVRFSR
;
A
#
# COMPACT_ATOMS: atom_id res chain seq x y z
N MET A 1 -39.54 29.66 -10.83
CA MET A 1 -39.75 28.50 -11.71
C MET A 1 -41.04 27.83 -11.31
N LYS A 2 -42.10 27.98 -12.13
CA LYS A 2 -43.24 27.04 -12.14
C LYS A 2 -42.86 25.94 -13.14
N SER A 3 -42.09 24.97 -12.68
CA SER A 3 -41.88 23.72 -13.43
C SER A 3 -42.61 22.65 -12.63
N GLU A 4 -43.70 22.13 -13.18
CA GLU A 4 -44.34 20.92 -12.68
C GLU A 4 -43.27 19.83 -12.58
N ILE A 5 -42.94 19.44 -11.35
CA ILE A 5 -42.01 18.36 -11.08
C ILE A 5 -42.73 17.09 -11.55
N LYS A 6 -42.35 16.57 -12.72
CA LYS A 6 -42.81 15.26 -13.19
C LYS A 6 -42.15 14.18 -12.35
N ILE A 7 -42.71 13.93 -11.17
CA ILE A 7 -42.33 12.82 -10.29
C ILE A 7 -42.87 11.54 -10.92
N ARG A 8 -42.12 10.96 -11.86
CA ARG A 8 -42.38 9.59 -12.33
C ARG A 8 -41.90 8.65 -11.22
N ASP A 9 -42.85 7.94 -10.62
CA ASP A 9 -42.66 6.70 -9.86
C ASP A 9 -41.73 6.74 -8.63
N ALA A 10 -41.92 7.71 -7.73
CA ALA A 10 -41.17 7.77 -6.46
C ALA A 10 -41.85 6.93 -5.36
N ALA A 11 -41.33 5.73 -5.13
CA ALA A 11 -41.87 4.69 -4.25
C ALA A 11 -41.61 4.90 -2.73
N ILE A 12 -42.20 5.92 -2.09
CA ILE A 12 -42.49 5.94 -0.64
C ILE A 12 -43.83 6.60 -0.23
N PRO A 13 -44.93 6.59 -1.02
CA PRO A 13 -46.13 7.33 -0.60
C PRO A 13 -46.70 6.83 0.75
N ARG A 14 -46.75 5.52 0.96
CA ARG A 14 -47.41 4.93 2.14
C ARG A 14 -46.70 5.22 3.46
N GLU A 15 -45.38 5.13 3.51
CA GLU A 15 -44.64 5.44 4.74
C GLU A 15 -44.65 6.94 5.05
N ILE A 16 -44.57 7.78 4.02
CA ILE A 16 -44.69 9.24 4.16
C ILE A 16 -46.10 9.64 4.63
N GLU A 17 -47.15 9.04 4.08
CA GLU A 17 -48.54 9.21 4.55
C GLU A 17 -48.69 8.77 6.01
N PHE A 18 -48.12 7.63 6.37
CA PHE A 18 -48.13 7.15 7.76
C PHE A 18 -47.43 8.12 8.70
N ILE A 19 -46.22 8.58 8.35
CA ILE A 19 -45.45 9.56 9.14
C ILE A 19 -46.24 10.86 9.26
N ALA A 20 -46.79 11.38 8.16
CA ALA A 20 -47.59 12.60 8.16
C ALA A 20 -48.82 12.48 9.07
N SER A 21 -49.49 11.32 9.09
CA SER A 21 -50.65 11.08 9.94
C SER A 21 -50.28 11.01 11.43
N LYS A 22 -49.13 10.42 11.77
CA LYS A 22 -48.67 10.24 13.16
C LYS A 22 -47.96 11.47 13.72
N TYR A 23 -47.25 12.20 12.87
CA TYR A 23 -46.43 13.36 13.22
C TYR A 23 -46.76 14.52 12.27
N PRO A 24 -47.94 15.16 12.40
CA PRO A 24 -48.38 16.22 11.48
C PRO A 24 -47.49 17.48 11.51
N GLY A 25 -46.66 17.65 12.54
CA GLY A 25 -45.65 18.71 12.64
C GLY A 25 -44.26 18.32 12.12
N ALA A 26 -44.13 17.19 11.44
CA ALA A 26 -42.85 16.75 10.88
C ALA A 26 -42.54 17.41 9.53
N TYR A 27 -41.25 17.62 9.27
CA TYR A 27 -40.75 18.19 8.03
C TYR A 27 -39.72 17.29 7.36
N VAL A 28 -39.76 17.18 6.03
CA VAL A 28 -38.61 16.70 5.25
C VAL A 28 -37.66 17.87 5.09
N VAL A 29 -36.39 17.67 5.41
CA VAL A 29 -35.38 18.73 5.50
C VAL A 29 -34.11 18.36 4.73
N GLY A 30 -33.22 19.32 4.52
CA GLY A 30 -31.85 19.05 4.10
C GLY A 30 -31.69 18.53 2.68
N GLY A 31 -30.80 17.55 2.53
CA GLY A 31 -30.34 17.06 1.22
C GLY A 31 -31.45 16.44 0.38
N ALA A 32 -32.49 15.88 1.01
CA ALA A 32 -33.66 15.36 0.30
C ALA A 32 -34.37 16.49 -0.47
N VAL A 33 -34.66 17.61 0.19
CA VAL A 33 -35.33 18.77 -0.45
C VAL A 33 -34.48 19.35 -1.57
N ARG A 34 -33.17 19.52 -1.32
CA ARG A 34 -32.21 19.97 -2.34
C ARG A 34 -32.21 19.06 -3.57
N ASP A 35 -32.07 17.76 -3.36
CA ASP A 35 -31.97 16.79 -4.46
C ASP A 35 -33.27 16.74 -5.28
N LEU A 36 -34.43 16.85 -4.63
CA LEU A 36 -35.72 16.93 -5.31
C LEU A 36 -35.82 18.17 -6.22
N LEU A 37 -35.33 19.33 -5.75
CA LEU A 37 -35.26 20.54 -6.57
C LEU A 37 -34.30 20.42 -7.75
N LEU A 38 -33.29 19.54 -7.66
CA LEU A 38 -32.42 19.14 -8.78
C LEU A 38 -33.04 18.04 -9.67
N GLY A 39 -34.28 17.65 -9.43
CA GLY A 39 -34.97 16.60 -10.18
C GLY A 39 -34.52 15.18 -9.84
N LYS A 40 -33.86 14.97 -8.70
CA LYS A 40 -33.35 13.67 -8.23
C LYS A 40 -34.07 13.27 -6.94
N MET A 41 -34.63 12.06 -6.88
CA MET A 41 -35.17 11.53 -5.63
C MET A 41 -34.03 10.98 -4.76
N SER A 42 -33.80 11.59 -3.60
CA SER A 42 -32.85 11.05 -2.62
C SER A 42 -33.43 9.81 -1.93
N ARG A 43 -32.60 8.78 -1.75
CA ARG A 43 -32.94 7.60 -0.94
C ARG A 43 -32.63 7.78 0.54
N ASP A 44 -31.94 8.85 0.89
CA ASP A 44 -31.63 9.28 2.25
C ASP A 44 -32.51 10.49 2.56
N ILE A 45 -33.50 10.31 3.43
CA ILE A 45 -34.52 11.30 3.77
C ILE A 45 -34.36 11.70 5.23
N ASP A 46 -33.98 12.97 5.43
CA ASP A 46 -33.92 13.59 6.75
C ASP A 46 -35.31 14.12 7.16
N LEU A 47 -35.77 13.71 8.34
CA LEU A 47 -37.01 14.12 8.97
C LEU A 47 -36.73 14.90 10.24
N ALA A 48 -37.19 16.15 10.29
CA ALA A 48 -37.25 16.91 11.53
C ALA A 48 -38.61 16.63 12.20
N ILE A 49 -38.60 15.92 13.33
CA ILE A 49 -39.81 15.51 14.05
C ILE A 49 -39.88 16.23 15.41
N PRO A 50 -41.03 16.83 15.78
CA PRO A 50 -41.22 17.38 17.12
C PRO A 50 -41.47 16.29 18.16
N GLY A 51 -41.04 16.53 19.40
CA GLY A 51 -41.34 15.66 20.54
C GLY A 51 -40.29 14.57 20.80
N ASN A 52 -40.74 13.42 21.33
CA ASN A 52 -39.83 12.35 21.77
C ASN A 52 -39.39 11.47 20.58
N LEU A 53 -38.15 11.67 20.14
CA LEU A 53 -37.60 10.96 18.97
C LEU A 53 -37.33 9.48 19.20
N GLN A 54 -36.96 9.06 20.40
CA GLN A 54 -36.74 7.64 20.67
C GLN A 54 -38.04 6.86 20.56
N LYS A 55 -39.14 7.45 21.06
CA LYS A 55 -40.49 6.93 20.85
C LYS A 55 -40.85 6.93 19.37
N ALA A 56 -40.60 8.03 18.66
CA ALA A 56 -40.90 8.14 17.24
C ALA A 56 -40.14 7.12 16.39
N ALA A 57 -38.83 6.97 16.61
CA ALA A 57 -37.99 6.00 15.92
C ALA A 57 -38.48 4.57 16.17
N LYS A 58 -38.82 4.22 17.42
CA LYS A 58 -39.33 2.88 17.76
C LYS A 58 -40.70 2.62 17.14
N GLU A 59 -41.61 3.58 17.17
CA GLU A 59 -42.95 3.47 16.58
C GLU A 59 -42.87 3.32 15.05
N LEU A 60 -42.07 4.15 14.38
CA LEU A 60 -41.87 4.08 12.94
C LEU A 60 -41.15 2.79 12.52
N ALA A 61 -40.10 2.38 13.23
CA ALA A 61 -39.39 1.13 12.98
C ALA A 61 -40.34 -0.08 13.12
N SER A 62 -41.16 -0.10 14.16
CA SER A 62 -42.17 -1.14 14.35
C SER A 62 -43.24 -1.13 13.26
N ALA A 63 -43.73 0.03 12.86
CA ALA A 63 -44.75 0.17 11.82
C ALA A 63 -44.24 -0.31 10.45
N PHE A 64 -42.95 -0.07 10.17
CA PHE A 64 -42.32 -0.45 8.90
C PHE A 64 -41.62 -1.81 8.94
N SER A 65 -41.66 -2.52 10.08
CA SER A 65 -40.90 -3.76 10.29
C SER A 65 -39.42 -3.61 9.90
N ALA A 66 -38.83 -2.46 10.25
CA ALA A 66 -37.51 -2.05 9.83
C ALA A 66 -36.56 -1.95 11.04
N PRO A 67 -35.27 -2.30 10.90
CA PRO A 67 -34.29 -2.03 11.93
C PRO A 67 -34.04 -0.51 12.06
N TYR A 68 -33.75 -0.06 13.28
CA TYR A 68 -33.31 1.31 13.54
C TYR A 68 -32.05 1.35 14.41
N PHE A 69 -31.24 2.37 14.22
CA PHE A 69 -29.94 2.55 14.87
C PHE A 69 -29.78 3.99 15.36
N VAL A 70 -29.04 4.19 16.43
CA VAL A 70 -28.63 5.53 16.88
C VAL A 70 -27.44 5.97 16.05
N LEU A 71 -27.58 7.05 15.27
CA LEU A 71 -26.48 7.65 14.51
C LEU A 71 -25.64 8.59 15.37
N ASP A 72 -26.33 9.41 16.16
CA ASP A 72 -25.71 10.40 17.03
C ASP A 72 -26.52 10.50 18.32
N SER A 73 -25.97 9.96 19.40
CA SER A 73 -26.63 9.96 20.71
C SER A 73 -26.73 11.36 21.31
N GLU A 74 -25.78 12.25 21.02
CA GLU A 74 -25.76 13.62 21.55
C GLU A 74 -26.81 14.49 20.85
N ARG A 75 -26.92 14.34 19.53
CA ARG A 75 -27.90 15.07 18.71
C ARG A 75 -29.25 14.37 18.60
N GLN A 76 -29.40 13.20 19.24
CA GLN A 76 -30.59 12.34 19.21
C GLN A 76 -31.04 11.98 17.78
N VAL A 77 -30.09 11.66 16.91
CA VAL A 77 -30.38 11.28 15.51
C VAL A 77 -30.49 9.76 15.40
N PHE A 78 -31.59 9.29 14.81
CA PHE A 78 -31.87 7.87 14.61
C PHE A 78 -32.03 7.56 13.12
N ARG A 79 -31.45 6.47 12.63
CA ARG A 79 -31.62 5.99 11.25
C ARG A 79 -32.50 4.76 11.23
N ILE A 80 -33.53 4.77 10.39
CA ILE A 80 -34.37 3.61 10.06
C ILE A 80 -33.98 3.14 8.65
N VAL A 81 -33.72 1.84 8.50
CA VAL A 81 -33.34 1.25 7.20
C VAL A 81 -34.53 0.48 6.63
N LEU A 82 -35.17 1.04 5.60
CA LEU A 82 -36.29 0.40 4.92
C LEU A 82 -35.74 -0.59 3.88
N GLN A 83 -36.00 -1.89 4.09
CA GLN A 83 -35.62 -2.95 3.17
C GLN A 83 -36.65 -3.08 2.03
N LYS A 84 -36.51 -2.27 0.98
CA LYS A 84 -37.30 -2.36 -0.27
C LYS A 84 -36.47 -3.01 -1.39
N THR A 85 -36.91 -2.88 -2.65
CA THR A 85 -36.14 -3.24 -3.86
C THR A 85 -34.73 -2.63 -3.85
N ASP A 86 -34.61 -1.45 -3.24
CA ASP A 86 -33.36 -0.78 -2.89
C ASP A 86 -33.43 -0.36 -1.41
N GLU A 87 -32.29 -0.22 -0.74
CA GLU A 87 -32.24 0.32 0.63
C GLU A 87 -32.57 1.81 0.63
N TRP A 88 -33.53 2.20 1.49
CA TRP A 88 -33.84 3.60 1.81
C TRP A 88 -33.51 3.88 3.26
N TYR A 89 -33.02 5.09 3.53
CA TYR A 89 -32.66 5.54 4.87
C TYR A 89 -33.58 6.70 5.28
N LEU A 90 -34.18 6.57 6.46
CA LEU A 90 -34.95 7.63 7.10
C LEU A 90 -34.21 8.07 8.36
N ASP A 91 -33.68 9.28 8.33
CA ASP A 91 -32.94 9.88 9.43
C ASP A 91 -33.84 10.83 10.21
N ILE A 92 -34.14 10.46 11.45
CA ILE A 92 -35.02 11.21 12.34
C ILE A 92 -34.15 12.09 13.23
N SER A 93 -34.39 13.40 13.14
CA SER A 93 -33.69 14.45 13.89
C SER A 93 -34.67 15.31 14.68
N PRO A 94 -34.24 15.95 15.79
CA PRO A 94 -35.11 16.80 16.59
C PRO A 94 -35.43 18.09 15.87
N LEU A 95 -36.70 18.51 15.90
CA LEU A 95 -37.08 19.87 15.51
C LEU A 95 -36.71 20.85 16.64
N ARG A 96 -35.70 21.71 16.41
CA ARG A 96 -35.22 22.67 17.42
C ARG A 96 -35.95 24.00 17.33
N GLY A 97 -36.93 24.21 18.21
CA GLY A 97 -37.76 25.41 18.19
C GLY A 97 -38.78 25.35 17.06
N ASP A 98 -38.91 26.40 16.26
CA ASP A 98 -39.68 26.36 15.03
C ASP A 98 -38.81 25.91 13.83
N ILE A 99 -39.46 25.51 12.74
CA ILE A 99 -38.75 25.02 11.54
C ILE A 99 -37.79 26.07 10.97
N LYS A 100 -38.09 27.37 11.08
CA LYS A 100 -37.19 28.41 10.55
C LYS A 100 -35.92 28.51 11.39
N SER A 101 -36.04 28.44 12.71
CA SER A 101 -34.94 28.46 13.66
C SER A 101 -34.07 27.22 13.53
N ASP A 102 -34.68 26.04 13.30
CA ASP A 102 -33.95 24.79 13.03
C ASP A 102 -33.10 24.91 11.76
N LEU A 103 -33.70 25.41 10.66
CA LEU A 103 -33.00 25.57 9.39
C LEU A 103 -31.83 26.56 9.48
N LEU A 104 -31.95 27.63 10.27
CA LEU A 104 -30.88 28.61 10.46
C LEU A 104 -29.69 28.09 11.31
N GLN A 105 -29.82 26.93 11.95
CA GLN A 105 -28.72 26.26 12.66
C GLN A 105 -27.97 25.22 11.79
N ARG A 106 -28.40 25.05 10.53
CA ARG A 106 -27.77 24.10 9.60
C ARG A 106 -26.46 24.66 9.03
N ASP A 107 -25.79 23.82 8.26
CA ASP A 107 -24.47 24.12 7.71
C ASP A 107 -24.53 25.09 6.52
N PHE A 108 -25.29 24.75 5.48
CA PHE A 108 -25.33 25.49 4.22
C PHE A 108 -26.75 25.84 3.81
N SER A 109 -26.92 27.00 3.16
CA SER A 109 -28.22 27.49 2.70
C SER A 109 -28.96 26.46 1.83
N VAL A 110 -28.25 25.81 0.90
CA VAL A 110 -28.80 24.78 0.01
C VAL A 110 -29.26 23.50 0.73
N ASP A 111 -28.86 23.29 1.98
CA ASP A 111 -29.34 22.21 2.85
C ASP A 111 -30.21 22.74 4.01
N ALA A 112 -30.54 24.04 3.98
CA ALA A 112 -31.38 24.73 4.96
C ALA A 112 -32.79 25.00 4.42
N MET A 113 -33.36 23.99 3.77
CA MET A 113 -34.72 24.02 3.22
C MET A 113 -35.57 22.91 3.84
N ALA A 114 -36.87 23.16 3.92
CA ALA A 114 -37.85 22.20 4.42
C ALA A 114 -39.15 22.20 3.62
N VAL A 115 -39.85 21.08 3.68
CA VAL A 115 -41.26 20.97 3.33
C VAL A 115 -42.01 20.15 4.38
N PRO A 116 -43.30 20.42 4.64
CA PRO A 116 -44.11 19.54 5.49
C PRO A 116 -44.10 18.11 4.94
N VAL A 117 -43.97 17.10 5.82
CA VAL A 117 -43.93 15.69 5.39
C VAL A 117 -45.19 15.32 4.59
N ALA A 118 -46.36 15.85 4.98
CA ALA A 118 -47.62 15.63 4.28
C ALA A 118 -47.65 16.14 2.83
N GLU A 119 -46.77 17.09 2.49
CA GLU A 119 -46.68 17.66 1.15
C GLU A 119 -45.51 17.06 0.34
N TRP A 120 -44.65 16.24 0.95
CA TRP A 120 -43.55 15.59 0.25
C TRP A 120 -44.06 14.44 -0.63
N PRO A 121 -43.52 14.25 -1.85
CA PRO A 121 -42.54 15.07 -2.57
C PRO A 121 -43.16 16.16 -3.46
N GLY A 122 -44.48 16.37 -3.41
CA GLY A 122 -45.24 17.27 -4.30
C GLY A 122 -45.38 18.72 -3.84
N ALA A 123 -44.63 19.16 -2.83
CA ALA A 123 -44.82 20.44 -2.17
C ALA A 123 -44.66 21.60 -3.15
N ARG A 124 -45.66 22.51 -3.18
CA ARG A 124 -45.65 23.68 -4.07
C ARG A 124 -44.85 24.86 -3.50
N ARG A 125 -44.62 24.87 -2.20
CA ARG A 125 -43.90 25.92 -1.48
C ARG A 125 -42.80 25.30 -0.63
N ILE A 126 -41.60 25.86 -0.73
CA ILE A 126 -40.45 25.45 0.08
C ILE A 126 -40.28 26.47 1.21
N ILE A 127 -40.05 25.98 2.42
CA ILE A 127 -39.65 26.79 3.56
C ILE A 127 -38.14 26.99 3.45
N ASP A 128 -37.72 28.22 3.17
CA ASP A 128 -36.32 28.56 2.90
C ASP A 128 -35.95 29.91 3.55
N PRO A 129 -35.61 29.92 4.85
CA PRO A 129 -35.21 31.14 5.55
C PRO A 129 -33.78 31.59 5.21
N ALA A 130 -32.96 30.70 4.62
CA ALA A 130 -31.54 30.95 4.35
C ALA A 130 -31.24 31.34 2.88
N GLY A 131 -32.25 31.33 2.00
CA GLY A 131 -32.08 31.64 0.58
C GLY A 131 -31.48 30.48 -0.24
N GLY A 132 -31.55 29.25 0.27
CA GLY A 132 -31.03 28.04 -0.36
C GLY A 132 -31.60 27.74 -1.74
N VAL A 133 -32.86 28.10 -2.03
CA VAL A 133 -33.47 27.94 -3.35
C VAL A 133 -32.77 28.83 -4.38
N GLN A 134 -32.38 30.04 -3.98
CA GLN A 134 -31.67 30.95 -4.88
C GLN A 134 -30.22 30.53 -5.06
N ASP A 135 -29.52 30.20 -3.98
CA ASP A 135 -28.16 29.67 -4.04
C ASP A 135 -28.08 28.38 -4.86
N LEU A 136 -29.09 27.49 -4.78
CA LEU A 136 -29.16 26.28 -5.59
C LEU A 136 -29.30 26.58 -7.10
N LYS A 137 -30.07 27.60 -7.48
CA LYS A 137 -30.16 28.05 -8.88
C LYS A 137 -28.85 28.66 -9.37
N GLU A 138 -28.18 29.40 -8.50
CA GLU A 138 -26.87 30.00 -8.77
C GLU A 138 -25.72 28.97 -8.63
N LYS A 139 -26.04 27.72 -8.29
CA LYS A 139 -25.08 26.65 -8.01
C LYS A 139 -23.98 27.10 -7.04
N THR A 140 -24.39 27.74 -5.95
CA THR A 140 -23.49 28.31 -4.94
C THR A 140 -23.68 27.61 -3.60
N VAL A 141 -22.57 27.23 -2.96
CA VAL A 141 -22.56 26.72 -1.59
C VAL A 141 -22.18 27.86 -0.65
N ARG A 142 -23.14 28.26 0.19
CA ARG A 142 -23.02 29.37 1.14
C ARG A 142 -23.26 28.87 2.56
N MET A 143 -22.33 29.14 3.48
CA MET A 143 -22.54 28.85 4.90
C MET A 143 -23.65 29.74 5.48
N ILE A 144 -24.43 29.22 6.42
CA ILE A 144 -25.48 30.03 7.08
C ILE A 144 -24.86 31.03 8.06
N SER A 145 -23.85 30.60 8.82
CA SER A 145 -23.11 31.45 9.74
C SER A 145 -21.64 31.03 9.84
N PRO A 146 -20.72 31.92 10.24
CA PRO A 146 -19.30 31.56 10.41
C PRO A 146 -19.04 30.52 11.52
N GLY A 147 -19.97 30.38 12.48
CA GLY A 147 -19.85 29.44 13.60
C GLY A 147 -19.95 27.97 13.20
N VAL A 148 -20.52 27.67 12.02
CA VAL A 148 -20.86 26.29 11.62
C VAL A 148 -19.65 25.36 11.60
N PHE A 149 -18.46 25.84 11.23
CA PHE A 149 -17.26 25.01 11.15
C PHE A 149 -16.66 24.65 12.52
N LYS A 150 -16.91 25.48 13.55
CA LYS A 150 -16.46 25.18 14.92
C LYS A 150 -17.35 24.14 15.60
N GLU A 151 -18.64 24.17 15.30
CA GLU A 151 -19.62 23.21 15.82
C GLU A 151 -19.45 21.80 15.23
N ASP A 152 -19.10 21.70 13.95
CA ASP A 152 -18.77 20.42 13.30
C ASP A 152 -17.70 20.64 12.23
N PRO A 153 -16.41 20.40 12.56
CA PRO A 153 -15.33 20.61 11.61
C PRO A 153 -15.41 19.73 10.35
N LEU A 154 -16.21 18.65 10.34
CA LEU A 154 -16.45 17.88 9.10
C LEU A 154 -17.09 18.74 8.01
N ARG A 155 -17.82 19.80 8.38
CA ARG A 155 -18.46 20.74 7.45
C ARG A 155 -17.46 21.37 6.46
N LEU A 156 -16.17 21.42 6.83
CA LEU A 156 -15.10 21.87 5.93
C LEU A 156 -15.01 21.01 4.66
N TYR A 157 -15.04 19.67 4.77
CA TYR A 157 -15.11 18.77 3.61
C TYR A 157 -16.51 18.73 3.00
N ARG A 158 -17.56 18.81 3.83
CA ARG A 158 -18.95 18.75 3.37
C ARG A 158 -19.29 19.86 2.39
N ALA A 159 -18.72 21.06 2.55
CA ALA A 159 -18.86 22.15 1.58
C ALA A 159 -18.48 21.70 0.16
N PHE A 160 -17.33 21.04 0.02
CA PHE A 160 -16.82 20.51 -1.25
C PHE A 160 -17.65 19.33 -1.77
N ARG A 161 -18.17 18.47 -0.88
CA ARG A 161 -19.12 17.41 -1.25
C ARG A 161 -20.40 18.01 -1.85
N ILE A 162 -20.99 19.00 -1.19
CA ILE A 162 -22.22 19.65 -1.67
C ILE A 162 -21.96 20.38 -2.97
N ALA A 163 -20.84 21.11 -3.07
CA ALA A 163 -20.44 21.79 -4.29
C ALA A 163 -20.26 20.81 -5.47
N SER A 164 -19.76 19.59 -5.20
CA SER A 164 -19.72 18.51 -6.20
C SER A 164 -21.11 18.02 -6.57
N ARG A 165 -22.01 17.87 -5.58
CA ARG A 165 -23.38 17.36 -5.79
C ARG A 165 -24.24 18.30 -6.64
N ILE A 166 -24.12 19.61 -6.44
CA ILE A 166 -24.86 20.63 -7.18
C ILE A 166 -24.12 21.10 -8.44
N GLU A 167 -22.92 20.55 -8.69
CA GLU A 167 -22.01 20.94 -9.78
C GLU A 167 -21.79 22.46 -9.80
N GLY A 168 -21.44 23.02 -8.64
CA GLY A 168 -21.39 24.45 -8.36
C GLY A 168 -20.12 24.91 -7.65
N GLU A 169 -20.10 26.14 -7.15
CA GLU A 169 -18.93 26.74 -6.50
C GLU A 169 -19.18 27.10 -5.04
N ILE A 170 -18.11 27.21 -4.27
CA ILE A 170 -18.19 27.70 -2.88
C ILE A 170 -18.07 29.22 -2.89
N GLU A 171 -18.99 29.89 -2.21
CA GLU A 171 -19.01 31.33 -2.08
C GLU A 171 -17.72 31.87 -1.43
N LYS A 172 -17.21 33.03 -1.88
CA LYS A 172 -15.90 33.57 -1.46
C LYS A 172 -15.73 33.70 0.05
N GLU A 173 -16.75 34.22 0.76
CA GLU A 173 -16.66 34.35 2.21
C GLU A 173 -16.73 32.99 2.90
N THR A 174 -17.58 32.08 2.42
CA THR A 174 -17.60 30.69 2.87
C THR A 174 -16.23 30.02 2.71
N LEU A 175 -15.57 30.16 1.56
CA LEU A 175 -14.23 29.63 1.30
C LEU A 175 -13.16 30.28 2.19
N SER A 176 -13.27 31.59 2.43
CA SER A 176 -12.41 32.33 3.38
C SER A 176 -12.53 31.76 4.80
N GLN A 177 -13.75 31.46 5.26
CA GLN A 177 -13.96 30.82 6.56
C GLN A 177 -13.46 29.38 6.60
N ILE A 178 -13.59 28.61 5.51
CA ILE A 178 -12.99 27.26 5.41
C ILE A 178 -11.48 27.35 5.65
N ARG A 179 -10.79 28.24 4.91
CA ARG A 179 -9.33 28.45 5.03
C ARG A 179 -8.90 28.85 6.44
N LYS A 180 -9.66 29.72 7.11
CA LYS A 180 -9.39 30.14 8.50
C LYS A 180 -9.52 29.00 9.51
N ASN A 181 -10.35 28.00 9.23
CA ASN A 181 -10.69 26.93 10.17
C ASN A 181 -10.10 25.56 9.82
N VAL A 182 -9.23 25.46 8.79
CA VAL A 182 -8.67 24.17 8.33
C VAL A 182 -8.03 23.33 9.43
N ALA A 183 -7.38 23.96 10.42
CA ALA A 183 -6.72 23.26 11.51
C ALA A 183 -7.69 22.41 12.35
N LEU A 184 -8.98 22.78 12.41
CA LEU A 184 -10.00 22.06 13.15
C LEU A 184 -10.26 20.66 12.59
N ILE A 185 -9.93 20.41 11.32
CA ILE A 185 -10.20 19.12 10.67
C ILE A 185 -9.43 17.96 11.31
N SER A 186 -8.30 18.26 11.95
CA SER A 186 -7.47 17.29 12.67
C SER A 186 -8.22 16.57 13.82
N SER A 187 -9.30 17.18 14.33
CA SER A 187 -10.17 16.60 15.38
C SER A 187 -11.21 15.60 14.86
N VAL A 188 -11.43 15.55 13.54
CA VAL A 188 -12.49 14.74 12.93
C VAL A 188 -12.02 13.31 12.71
N ALA A 189 -12.89 12.35 13.05
CA ALA A 189 -12.64 10.93 12.82
C ALA A 189 -12.41 10.63 11.32
N GLY A 190 -11.40 9.82 11.02
CA GLY A 190 -10.93 9.58 9.65
C GLY A 190 -11.96 8.93 8.73
N GLU A 191 -12.82 8.07 9.27
CA GLU A 191 -13.94 7.45 8.55
C GLU A 191 -14.97 8.49 8.07
N ARG A 192 -15.21 9.55 8.86
CA ARG A 192 -16.12 10.63 8.47
C ARG A 192 -15.53 11.45 7.32
N ILE A 193 -14.22 11.74 7.38
CA ILE A 193 -13.49 12.41 6.29
C ILE A 193 -13.49 11.53 5.03
N ARG A 194 -13.22 10.23 5.19
CA ARG A 194 -13.22 9.25 4.10
C ARG A 194 -14.54 9.28 3.36
N ASP A 195 -15.66 9.28 4.07
CA ASP A 195 -16.97 9.21 3.45
C ASP A 195 -17.26 10.46 2.60
N GLU A 196 -16.96 11.67 3.11
CA GLU A 196 -17.08 12.91 2.32
C GLU A 196 -16.15 12.89 1.08
N LEU A 197 -14.89 12.47 1.25
CA LEU A 197 -13.92 12.38 0.15
C LEU A 197 -14.33 11.32 -0.89
N PHE A 198 -14.85 10.18 -0.47
CA PHE A 198 -15.29 9.11 -1.36
C PHE A 198 -16.56 9.51 -2.12
N PHE A 199 -17.43 10.32 -1.53
CA PHE A 199 -18.53 10.94 -2.27
C PHE A 199 -18.04 11.89 -3.36
N ILE A 200 -17.03 12.71 -3.07
CA ILE A 200 -16.41 13.59 -4.07
C ILE A 200 -15.77 12.78 -5.19
N LEU A 201 -14.96 11.76 -4.86
CA LEU A 201 -14.31 10.89 -5.83
C LEU A 201 -15.30 10.07 -6.68
N ALA A 202 -16.48 9.75 -6.14
CA ALA A 202 -17.53 9.07 -6.88
C ALA A 202 -18.16 9.95 -7.98
N HIS A 203 -17.99 11.27 -7.91
CA HIS A 203 -18.45 12.18 -8.95
C HIS A 203 -17.67 11.96 -10.26
N PRO A 204 -18.29 11.98 -11.45
CA PRO A 204 -17.60 11.75 -12.73
C PRO A 204 -16.43 12.72 -12.95
N HIS A 205 -16.60 13.98 -12.56
CA HIS A 205 -15.59 15.05 -12.64
C HIS A 205 -15.20 15.49 -11.24
N SER A 206 -14.23 14.80 -10.62
CA SER A 206 -13.80 15.04 -9.24
C SER A 206 -12.47 15.78 -9.17
N ALA A 207 -11.66 15.76 -10.23
CA ALA A 207 -10.34 16.39 -10.25
C ALA A 207 -10.37 17.86 -9.82
N GLY A 208 -11.22 18.68 -10.45
CA GLY A 208 -11.33 20.11 -10.11
C GLY A 208 -11.66 20.33 -8.62
N ARG A 209 -12.55 19.51 -8.06
CA ARG A 209 -12.89 19.61 -6.64
C ARG A 209 -11.73 19.24 -5.72
N LEU A 210 -10.96 18.21 -6.06
CA LEU A 210 -9.77 17.84 -5.30
C LEU A 210 -8.74 18.96 -5.30
N ASP A 211 -8.63 19.69 -6.41
CA ASP A 211 -7.77 20.88 -6.50
C ASP A 211 -8.25 22.02 -5.61
N ASP A 212 -9.56 22.25 -5.52
CA ASP A 212 -10.13 23.23 -4.60
C ASP A 212 -9.83 22.88 -3.14
N ILE A 213 -9.94 21.59 -2.78
CA ILE A 213 -9.65 21.08 -1.42
C ILE A 213 -8.17 21.25 -1.08
N TYR A 214 -7.28 20.93 -2.04
CA TYR A 214 -5.85 21.13 -1.90
C TYR A 214 -5.53 22.62 -1.74
N SER A 215 -6.08 23.47 -2.61
CA SER A 215 -5.90 24.92 -2.59
C SER A 215 -6.49 25.60 -1.36
N ALA A 216 -7.47 24.97 -0.70
CA ALA A 216 -7.99 25.41 0.59
C ALA A 216 -7.07 25.04 1.77
N GLY A 217 -6.07 24.18 1.58
CA GLY A 217 -5.15 23.70 2.62
C GLY A 217 -5.70 22.53 3.44
N LEU A 218 -6.85 21.95 3.06
CA LEU A 218 -7.46 20.86 3.81
C LEU A 218 -6.67 19.57 3.70
N PHE A 219 -6.09 19.27 2.53
CA PHE A 219 -5.28 18.07 2.36
C PHE A 219 -4.02 18.09 3.21
N ASP A 220 -3.32 19.23 3.31
CA ASP A 220 -2.15 19.36 4.18
C ASP A 220 -2.52 19.21 5.66
N ALA A 221 -3.63 19.81 6.08
CA ALA A 221 -4.14 19.67 7.45
C ALA A 221 -4.61 18.23 7.77
N THR A 222 -5.08 17.50 6.75
CA THR A 222 -5.61 16.14 6.91
C THR A 222 -4.51 15.08 6.79
N PHE A 223 -3.52 15.26 5.92
CA PHE A 223 -2.53 14.24 5.56
C PHE A 223 -1.13 14.86 5.51
N SER A 224 -0.33 14.59 6.54
CA SER A 224 1.08 15.01 6.58
C SER A 224 1.90 14.46 5.41
N GLU A 225 1.53 13.30 4.88
CA GLU A 225 2.16 12.64 3.75
C GLU A 225 1.98 13.41 2.44
N LEU A 226 0.95 14.25 2.33
CA LEU A 226 0.70 15.08 1.14
C LEU A 226 1.55 16.36 1.13
N ALA A 227 2.23 16.70 2.23
CA ALA A 227 3.12 17.85 2.28
C ALA A 227 4.22 17.79 1.19
N VAL A 228 4.56 16.60 0.70
CA VAL A 228 5.52 16.39 -0.39
C VAL A 228 5.08 17.01 -1.73
N PHE A 229 3.79 17.28 -1.91
CA PHE A 229 3.25 17.94 -3.10
C PHE A 229 3.48 19.46 -3.10
N SER A 230 3.68 20.05 -1.92
CA SER A 230 3.94 21.49 -1.76
C SER A 230 5.37 21.87 -2.15
N ASP A 231 6.27 20.90 -2.23
CA ASP A 231 7.68 21.08 -2.53
C ASP A 231 7.84 21.38 -4.04
N ARG A 232 7.74 22.68 -4.39
CA ARG A 232 7.98 23.25 -5.72
C ARG A 232 9.47 23.16 -6.09
N ASN A 233 10.02 21.96 -6.02
CA ASN A 233 11.38 21.71 -6.44
C ASN A 233 11.45 21.98 -7.96
N ASP A 234 12.38 22.84 -8.38
CA ASP A 234 12.76 23.16 -9.78
C ASP A 234 13.19 21.93 -10.64
N ASN A 235 12.94 20.74 -10.11
CA ASN A 235 13.47 19.45 -10.53
C ASN A 235 12.38 18.57 -11.20
N TYR A 236 11.11 18.99 -11.25
CA TYR A 236 10.04 18.18 -11.84
C TYR A 236 9.70 18.61 -13.28
N TYR A 237 9.61 17.64 -14.20
CA TYR A 237 9.41 17.90 -15.64
C TYR A 237 8.02 18.44 -16.00
N HIS A 238 7.05 18.36 -15.10
CA HIS A 238 5.70 18.89 -15.32
C HIS A 238 5.62 20.36 -14.89
N LYS A 239 5.13 21.24 -15.77
CA LYS A 239 5.12 22.70 -15.55
C LYS A 239 4.35 23.13 -14.29
N GLY A 240 3.39 22.32 -13.84
CA GLY A 240 2.59 22.52 -12.62
C GLY A 240 3.05 21.72 -11.39
N GLY A 241 4.22 21.07 -11.44
CA GLY A 241 4.73 20.25 -10.35
C GLY A 241 4.05 18.88 -10.22
N LEU A 242 4.33 18.18 -9.11
CA LEU A 242 3.87 16.82 -8.87
C LEU A 242 2.36 16.72 -8.61
N TRP A 243 1.77 17.73 -7.96
CA TRP A 243 0.32 17.78 -7.71
C TRP A 243 -0.46 17.81 -9.03
N GLU A 244 -0.12 18.76 -9.91
CA GLU A 244 -0.79 18.91 -11.20
C GLU A 244 -0.64 17.67 -12.07
N HIS A 245 0.52 17.01 -12.05
CA HIS A 245 0.70 15.73 -12.77
C HIS A 245 -0.25 14.63 -12.26
N SER A 246 -0.36 14.49 -10.94
CA SER A 246 -1.22 13.48 -10.31
C SER A 246 -2.70 13.78 -10.56
N LEU A 247 -3.05 15.07 -10.55
CA LEU A 247 -4.39 15.54 -10.84
C LEU A 247 -4.76 15.35 -12.31
N GLU A 248 -3.85 15.66 -13.24
CA GLU A 248 -4.04 15.43 -14.68
C GLU A 248 -4.18 13.93 -14.98
N THR A 249 -3.41 13.07 -14.31
CA THR A 249 -3.55 11.61 -14.41
C THR A 249 -4.97 11.16 -14.00
N LEU A 250 -5.52 11.75 -12.94
CA LEU A 250 -6.89 11.51 -12.52
C LEU A 250 -7.90 12.05 -13.55
N ARG A 251 -7.71 13.26 -14.09
CA ARG A 251 -8.56 13.82 -15.16
C ARG A 251 -8.58 12.90 -16.39
N LYS A 252 -7.43 12.37 -16.82
CA LYS A 252 -7.38 11.41 -17.94
C LYS A 252 -8.13 10.12 -17.65
N PHE A 253 -8.17 9.66 -16.40
CA PHE A 253 -9.01 8.53 -16.02
C PHE A 253 -10.51 8.89 -16.13
N GLU A 254 -10.90 10.07 -15.68
CA GLU A 254 -12.28 10.55 -15.82
C GLU A 254 -12.70 10.68 -17.29
N ASP A 255 -11.89 11.36 -18.10
CA ASP A 255 -12.28 11.74 -19.47
C ASP A 255 -12.11 10.58 -20.46
N LYS A 256 -10.96 9.90 -20.46
CA LYS A 256 -10.64 8.89 -21.49
C LYS A 256 -11.18 7.50 -21.13
N VAL A 257 -11.31 7.19 -19.84
CA VAL A 257 -11.70 5.86 -19.39
C VAL A 257 -13.19 5.82 -19.05
N LEU A 258 -13.64 6.68 -18.13
CA LEU A 258 -15.03 6.69 -17.67
C LEU A 258 -15.97 7.35 -18.68
N ALA A 259 -15.73 8.62 -19.04
CA ALA A 259 -16.59 9.36 -19.97
C ALA A 259 -16.48 8.84 -21.40
N GLY A 260 -15.27 8.54 -21.86
CA GLY A 260 -15.02 7.85 -23.13
C GLY A 260 -15.53 6.41 -23.18
N ASN A 261 -16.11 5.87 -22.10
CA ASN A 261 -16.75 4.55 -22.02
C ASN A 261 -15.93 3.45 -22.71
N PHE A 262 -14.62 3.47 -22.45
CA PHE A 262 -13.65 2.54 -23.04
C PHE A 262 -13.72 2.46 -24.57
N GLU A 263 -14.02 3.54 -25.29
CA GLU A 263 -14.12 3.56 -26.77
C GLU A 263 -12.93 2.93 -27.47
N ARG A 264 -11.70 3.27 -27.04
CA ARG A 264 -10.47 2.68 -27.58
C ARG A 264 -10.34 1.17 -27.30
N PHE A 265 -11.03 0.68 -26.28
CA PHE A 265 -11.01 -0.70 -25.78
C PHE A 265 -12.41 -1.33 -25.87
N ALA A 266 -13.20 -0.96 -26.88
CA ALA A 266 -14.62 -1.32 -26.98
C ALA A 266 -14.89 -2.83 -26.90
N GLU A 267 -13.96 -3.65 -27.40
CA GLU A 267 -13.99 -5.11 -27.29
C GLU A 267 -14.14 -5.61 -25.84
N PHE A 268 -13.56 -4.90 -24.87
CA PHE A 268 -13.57 -5.27 -23.46
C PHE A 268 -14.58 -4.48 -22.63
N ARG A 269 -15.37 -3.59 -23.26
CA ARG A 269 -16.24 -2.63 -22.56
C ARG A 269 -17.14 -3.29 -21.51
N SER A 270 -17.80 -4.40 -21.86
CA SER A 270 -18.68 -5.11 -20.92
C SER A 270 -17.94 -5.59 -19.67
N ASP A 271 -16.76 -6.20 -19.85
CA ASP A 271 -15.98 -6.73 -18.73
C ASP A 271 -15.32 -5.61 -17.91
N LEU A 272 -14.91 -4.52 -18.57
CA LEU A 272 -14.37 -3.33 -17.92
C LEU A 272 -15.44 -2.60 -17.11
N ASN A 273 -16.67 -2.49 -17.60
CA ASN A 273 -17.80 -1.93 -16.84
C ASN A 273 -18.15 -2.76 -15.61
N LYS A 274 -17.99 -4.09 -15.66
CA LYS A 274 -18.14 -4.96 -14.48
C LYS A 274 -17.01 -4.78 -13.49
N TYR A 275 -15.78 -4.59 -13.97
CA TYR A 275 -14.61 -4.38 -13.12
C TYR A 275 -14.66 -3.00 -12.43
N PHE A 276 -14.90 -1.94 -13.20
CA PHE A 276 -14.97 -0.55 -12.75
C PHE A 276 -16.36 -0.22 -12.18
N ASP A 277 -16.72 -0.93 -11.12
CA ASP A 277 -17.86 -0.58 -10.28
C ASP A 277 -17.60 0.71 -9.48
N ARG A 278 -18.61 1.20 -8.74
CA ARG A 278 -18.51 2.42 -7.93
C ARG A 278 -17.30 2.39 -6.99
N ARG A 279 -17.03 1.26 -6.33
CA ARG A 279 -15.95 1.12 -5.35
C ARG A 279 -14.59 1.22 -6.04
N THR A 280 -14.36 0.42 -7.07
CA THR A 280 -13.09 0.37 -7.80
C THR A 280 -12.81 1.68 -8.54
N ILE A 281 -13.83 2.40 -9.03
CA ILE A 281 -13.66 3.75 -9.60
C ILE A 281 -13.08 4.71 -8.54
N ILE A 282 -13.69 4.79 -7.36
CA ILE A 282 -13.24 5.66 -6.27
C ILE A 282 -11.79 5.33 -5.89
N LEU A 283 -11.48 4.04 -5.70
CA LEU A 283 -10.14 3.61 -5.30
C LEU A 283 -9.10 3.80 -6.42
N THR A 284 -9.49 3.66 -7.69
CA THR A 284 -8.60 3.93 -8.83
C THR A 284 -8.29 5.41 -8.93
N LYS A 285 -9.28 6.30 -8.74
CA LYS A 285 -9.05 7.75 -8.68
C LYS A 285 -8.13 8.12 -7.52
N MET A 286 -8.35 7.54 -6.33
CA MET A 286 -7.44 7.71 -5.20
C MET A 286 -6.02 7.26 -5.54
N ALA A 287 -5.87 6.13 -6.24
CA ALA A 287 -4.56 5.65 -6.68
C ALA A 287 -3.93 6.53 -7.75
N CYS A 288 -4.69 7.08 -8.71
CA CYS A 288 -4.20 8.06 -9.68
C CYS A 288 -3.65 9.32 -8.99
N LEU A 289 -4.32 9.81 -7.94
CA LEU A 289 -3.84 10.95 -7.16
C LEU A 289 -2.53 10.65 -6.42
N LEU A 290 -2.33 9.39 -5.99
CA LEU A 290 -1.22 9.00 -5.11
C LEU A 290 -0.08 8.24 -5.83
N HIS A 291 -0.21 7.91 -7.12
CA HIS A 291 0.69 6.96 -7.79
C HIS A 291 2.16 7.34 -7.69
N ASP A 292 2.44 8.64 -7.72
CA ASP A 292 3.77 9.22 -7.71
C ASP A 292 4.15 9.91 -6.40
N ILE A 293 3.37 9.75 -5.33
CA ILE A 293 3.61 10.42 -4.03
C ILE A 293 5.00 10.12 -3.43
N GLY A 294 5.62 8.99 -3.80
CA GLY A 294 6.96 8.63 -3.35
C GLY A 294 8.11 9.29 -4.10
N LYS A 295 7.85 10.03 -5.19
CA LYS A 295 8.90 10.64 -6.03
C LYS A 295 9.81 11.58 -5.22
N PRO A 296 9.31 12.53 -4.41
CA PRO A 296 10.16 13.51 -3.72
C PRO A 296 11.18 12.86 -2.78
N GLU A 297 10.77 11.89 -1.97
CA GLU A 297 11.67 11.19 -1.03
C GLU A 297 12.70 10.28 -1.76
N SER A 298 12.36 9.78 -2.94
CA SER A 298 13.26 8.93 -3.76
C SER A 298 14.21 9.70 -4.68
N ALA A 299 14.11 11.03 -4.70
CA ALA A 299 14.79 11.87 -5.68
C ALA A 299 16.32 11.81 -5.51
N SER A 300 17.03 11.43 -6.57
CA SER A 300 18.48 11.37 -6.60
C SER A 300 19.01 11.90 -7.93
N ARG A 301 20.10 12.68 -7.92
CA ARG A 301 20.77 13.12 -9.15
C ARG A 301 21.83 12.11 -9.55
N VAL A 302 21.65 11.50 -10.71
CA VAL A 302 22.59 10.54 -11.31
C VAL A 302 23.02 11.05 -12.68
N SER A 303 24.33 11.31 -12.85
CA SER A 303 24.90 11.84 -14.11
C SER A 303 24.21 13.11 -14.60
N GLY A 304 23.89 14.03 -13.68
CA GLY A 304 23.24 15.31 -14.00
C GLY A 304 21.72 15.22 -14.29
N ARG A 305 21.14 14.02 -14.31
CA ARG A 305 19.69 13.80 -14.47
C ARG A 305 19.05 13.38 -13.17
N LEU A 306 17.83 13.84 -12.93
CA LEU A 306 17.05 13.42 -11.78
C LEU A 306 16.46 12.02 -12.02
N ARG A 307 16.59 11.14 -11.02
CA ARG A 307 16.07 9.77 -11.01
C ARG A 307 15.32 9.52 -9.70
N PHE A 308 14.34 8.63 -9.75
CA PHE A 308 13.41 8.33 -8.66
C PHE A 308 13.37 6.83 -8.42
N PHE A 309 14.46 6.26 -7.91
CA PHE A 309 14.57 4.81 -7.75
C PHE A 309 13.73 4.34 -6.55
N GLY A 310 12.86 3.34 -6.75
CA GLY A 310 12.07 2.75 -5.68
C GLY A 310 10.90 3.61 -5.18
N HIS A 311 10.54 4.68 -5.90
CA HIS A 311 9.43 5.56 -5.51
C HIS A 311 8.09 4.84 -5.44
N GLU A 312 7.91 3.77 -6.22
CA GLU A 312 6.72 2.93 -6.16
C GLU A 312 6.57 2.25 -4.79
N ARG A 313 7.68 1.93 -4.12
CA ARG A 313 7.69 1.31 -2.79
C ARG A 313 7.36 2.32 -1.71
N ILE A 314 7.99 3.49 -1.78
CA ILE A 314 7.73 4.61 -0.87
C ILE A 314 6.27 5.07 -1.03
N GLY A 315 5.82 5.28 -2.27
CA GLY A 315 4.45 5.66 -2.58
C GLY A 315 3.43 4.63 -2.08
N SER A 316 3.70 3.34 -2.24
CA SER A 316 2.86 2.27 -1.66
C SER A 316 2.83 2.30 -0.13
N PHE A 317 3.93 2.66 0.53
CA PHE A 317 3.94 2.87 1.98
C PHE A 317 3.12 4.10 2.41
N LEU A 318 3.34 5.25 1.77
CA LEU A 318 2.63 6.51 2.08
C LEU A 318 1.13 6.39 1.82
N SER A 319 0.72 5.80 0.69
CA SER A 319 -0.69 5.54 0.38
C SER A 319 -1.37 4.63 1.41
N ARG A 320 -0.66 3.62 1.95
CA ARG A 320 -1.19 2.81 3.06
C ARG A 320 -1.45 3.64 4.31
N ASN A 321 -0.57 4.59 4.65
CA ASN A 321 -0.74 5.43 5.83
C ASN A 321 -1.93 6.39 5.66
N ILE A 322 -2.06 7.02 4.50
CA ILE A 322 -3.22 7.86 4.15
C ILE A 322 -4.52 7.06 4.28
N MET A 323 -4.59 5.88 3.67
CA MET A 323 -5.79 5.03 3.71
C MET A 323 -6.09 4.49 5.12
N ARG A 324 -5.07 4.26 5.96
CA ARG A 324 -5.25 3.91 7.38
C ARG A 324 -5.75 5.09 8.19
N LYS A 325 -5.28 6.30 7.91
CA LYS A 325 -5.75 7.54 8.56
C LYS A 325 -7.23 7.77 8.25
N LEU A 326 -7.65 7.48 7.03
CA LEU A 326 -9.05 7.44 6.58
C LEU A 326 -9.87 6.28 7.17
N LYS A 327 -9.27 5.40 7.99
CA LYS A 327 -9.91 4.19 8.54
C LYS A 327 -10.57 3.33 7.45
N SER A 328 -9.96 3.27 6.27
CA SER A 328 -10.44 2.45 5.16
C SER A 328 -10.30 0.95 5.47
N SER A 329 -11.09 0.12 4.77
CA SER A 329 -11.03 -1.33 4.96
C SER A 329 -9.65 -1.89 4.56
N ARG A 330 -9.26 -3.05 5.12
CA ARG A 330 -8.01 -3.73 4.76
C ARG A 330 -7.91 -4.00 3.26
N SER A 331 -9.03 -4.35 2.63
CA SER A 331 -9.13 -4.57 1.19
C SER A 331 -8.91 -3.29 0.38
N ASP A 332 -9.44 -2.14 0.82
CA ASP A 332 -9.27 -0.86 0.11
C ASP A 332 -7.86 -0.30 0.26
N ILE A 333 -7.30 -0.38 1.47
CA ILE A 333 -5.90 -0.02 1.74
C ILE A 333 -4.99 -0.80 0.79
N LYS A 334 -5.21 -2.12 0.71
CA LYS A 334 -4.41 -3.03 -0.12
C LYS A 334 -4.58 -2.73 -1.60
N PHE A 335 -5.82 -2.51 -2.06
CA PHE A 335 -6.11 -2.18 -3.45
C PHE A 335 -5.34 -0.94 -3.89
N VAL A 336 -5.48 0.18 -3.16
CA VAL A 336 -4.79 1.43 -3.51
C VAL A 336 -3.27 1.26 -3.44
N SER A 337 -2.75 0.62 -2.40
CA SER A 337 -1.31 0.43 -2.25
C SER A 337 -0.70 -0.50 -3.31
N ASP A 338 -1.44 -1.49 -3.78
CA ASP A 338 -1.03 -2.40 -4.85
C ASP A 338 -1.00 -1.65 -6.20
N VAL A 339 -2.00 -0.82 -6.50
CA VAL A 339 -2.00 0.05 -7.69
C VAL A 339 -0.77 0.95 -7.67
N VAL A 340 -0.54 1.67 -6.57
CA VAL A 340 0.61 2.59 -6.44
C VAL A 340 1.93 1.84 -6.53
N TYR A 341 2.06 0.64 -5.96
CA TYR A 341 3.30 -0.15 -6.05
C TYR A 341 3.59 -0.66 -7.47
N HIS A 342 2.54 -0.97 -8.25
CA HIS A 342 2.69 -1.58 -9.56
C HIS A 342 2.47 -0.61 -10.73
N HIS A 343 2.18 0.68 -10.48
CA HIS A 343 1.78 1.64 -11.51
C HIS A 343 2.78 1.78 -12.68
N MET A 344 4.09 1.64 -12.43
CA MET A 344 5.09 1.71 -13.50
C MET A 344 5.21 0.44 -14.33
N ARG A 345 4.80 -0.73 -13.81
CA ARG A 345 5.10 -2.03 -14.44
C ARG A 345 4.51 -2.16 -15.84
N PRO A 346 3.25 -1.76 -16.12
CA PRO A 346 2.72 -1.77 -17.47
C PRO A 346 3.61 -0.95 -18.44
N SER A 347 3.93 0.30 -18.06
CA SER A 347 4.81 1.17 -18.85
C SER A 347 6.22 0.58 -19.05
N ASN A 348 6.80 -0.08 -18.05
CA ASN A 348 8.12 -0.71 -18.19
C ASN A 348 8.10 -1.94 -19.09
N MET A 349 6.96 -2.65 -19.14
CA MET A 349 6.77 -3.83 -19.98
C MET A 349 6.41 -3.49 -21.43
N SER A 350 5.98 -2.26 -21.72
CA SER A 350 5.63 -1.85 -23.09
C SER A 350 6.81 -1.91 -24.05
N ALA A 351 8.04 -1.67 -23.56
CA ALA A 351 9.26 -1.78 -24.35
C ALA A 351 9.60 -3.22 -24.77
N ARG A 352 9.30 -4.22 -23.92
CA ARG A 352 9.55 -5.65 -24.18
C ARG A 352 8.50 -6.51 -23.47
N SER A 353 7.45 -6.85 -24.22
CA SER A 353 6.30 -7.59 -23.68
C SER A 353 6.34 -9.07 -24.04
N THR A 354 6.30 -9.95 -23.03
CA THR A 354 6.17 -11.40 -23.17
C THR A 354 4.96 -11.90 -22.39
N GLU A 355 4.34 -13.00 -22.81
CA GLU A 355 3.22 -13.61 -22.07
C GLU A 355 3.61 -13.97 -20.64
N ARG A 356 4.84 -14.47 -20.45
CA ARG A 356 5.46 -14.71 -19.15
C ARG A 356 5.45 -13.47 -18.25
N ALA A 357 5.82 -12.31 -18.81
CA ALA A 357 5.82 -11.05 -18.06
C ALA A 357 4.40 -10.61 -17.68
N PHE A 358 3.40 -10.83 -18.53
CA PHE A 358 2.00 -10.57 -18.22
C PHE A 358 1.48 -11.46 -17.10
N TYR A 359 1.76 -12.78 -17.16
CA TYR A 359 1.41 -13.72 -16.10
C TYR A 359 1.98 -13.28 -14.74
N ARG A 360 3.29 -12.98 -14.69
CA ARG A 360 3.95 -12.46 -13.47
C ARG A 360 3.40 -11.13 -12.99
N PHE A 361 2.95 -10.27 -13.90
CA PHE A 361 2.34 -9.00 -13.54
C PHE A 361 1.00 -9.25 -12.86
N PHE A 362 0.09 -10.01 -13.45
CA PHE A 362 -1.22 -10.26 -12.86
C PHE A 362 -1.15 -11.06 -11.54
N ARG A 363 -0.19 -11.98 -11.40
CA ARG A 363 -0.02 -12.78 -10.18
C ARG A 363 0.68 -12.04 -9.03
N SER A 364 1.31 -10.90 -9.28
CA SER A 364 1.94 -10.14 -8.20
C SER A 364 0.94 -9.37 -7.34
N PHE A 365 -0.29 -9.20 -7.81
CA PHE A 365 -1.34 -8.56 -7.05
C PHE A 365 -1.94 -9.57 -6.08
N SER A 366 -2.16 -9.12 -4.86
CA SER A 366 -2.86 -9.91 -3.85
C SER A 366 -4.22 -9.29 -3.51
N SER A 367 -4.66 -8.34 -4.34
CA SER A 367 -5.98 -7.72 -4.41
C SER A 367 -6.46 -7.74 -5.88
N SER A 368 -7.71 -7.35 -6.13
CA SER A 368 -8.27 -7.23 -7.48
C SER A 368 -7.84 -5.95 -8.20
N ALA A 369 -6.68 -5.37 -7.89
CA ALA A 369 -6.23 -4.04 -8.33
C ALA A 369 -5.52 -4.01 -9.69
N HIS A 370 -5.31 -5.16 -10.33
CA HIS A 370 -4.47 -5.31 -11.50
C HIS A 370 -4.92 -4.48 -12.71
N LEU A 371 -6.21 -4.44 -13.05
CA LEU A 371 -6.68 -3.61 -14.15
C LEU A 371 -6.64 -2.12 -13.79
N ALA A 372 -6.85 -1.76 -12.53
CA ALA A 372 -6.68 -0.39 -12.06
C ALA A 372 -5.23 0.07 -12.26
N ALA A 373 -4.23 -0.77 -11.97
CA ALA A 373 -2.83 -0.46 -12.27
C ALA A 373 -2.53 -0.31 -13.76
N VAL A 374 -3.15 -1.13 -14.62
CA VAL A 374 -3.04 -0.97 -16.09
C VAL A 374 -3.59 0.39 -16.53
N PHE A 375 -4.78 0.76 -16.06
CA PHE A 375 -5.41 2.02 -16.45
C PHE A 375 -4.75 3.25 -15.79
N THR A 376 -4.24 3.16 -14.56
CA THR A 376 -3.41 4.22 -13.97
C THR A 376 -2.16 4.46 -14.81
N ALA A 377 -1.48 3.41 -15.28
CA ALA A 377 -0.31 3.54 -16.16
C ALA A 377 -0.66 4.13 -17.53
N PHE A 378 -1.82 3.76 -18.08
CA PHE A 378 -2.36 4.36 -19.30
C PHE A 378 -2.60 5.87 -19.10
N CYS A 379 -3.32 6.25 -18.05
CA CYS A 379 -3.63 7.64 -17.75
C CYS A 379 -2.40 8.49 -17.43
N ASP A 380 -1.41 7.94 -16.72
CA ASP A 380 -0.12 8.58 -16.40
C ASP A 380 0.66 8.93 -17.68
N ARG A 381 0.58 8.10 -18.72
CA ARG A 381 1.17 8.44 -20.03
C ARG A 381 0.36 9.50 -20.77
N TYR A 382 -0.96 9.44 -20.65
CA TYR A 382 -1.87 10.40 -21.25
C TYR A 382 -1.82 11.79 -20.59
N SER A 383 -1.32 11.92 -19.35
CA SER A 383 -1.16 13.24 -18.73
C SER A 383 -0.19 14.15 -19.49
N TYR A 384 0.66 13.58 -20.35
CA TYR A 384 1.57 14.30 -21.24
C TYR A 384 1.02 14.51 -22.67
N GLU A 385 -0.30 14.33 -22.90
CA GLU A 385 -0.92 14.46 -24.23
C GLU A 385 -0.65 15.80 -24.92
N THR A 386 -0.55 16.88 -24.15
CA THR A 386 -0.27 18.22 -24.67
C THR A 386 1.23 18.52 -24.80
N ALA A 387 2.11 17.60 -24.39
CA ALA A 387 3.55 17.77 -24.45
C ALA A 387 4.08 17.49 -25.88
N PRO A 388 4.87 18.42 -26.47
CA PRO A 388 5.41 18.24 -27.82
C PRO A 388 6.24 16.95 -27.96
N GLY A 389 6.02 16.21 -29.06
CA GLY A 389 6.83 15.05 -29.42
C GLY A 389 6.54 13.75 -28.68
N ARG A 390 5.47 13.68 -27.85
CA ARG A 390 5.13 12.48 -27.06
C ARG A 390 3.99 11.62 -27.63
N PHE A 391 3.44 11.99 -28.79
CA PHE A 391 2.35 11.25 -29.44
C PHE A 391 2.68 9.76 -29.66
N ALA A 392 3.90 9.45 -30.12
CA ALA A 392 4.32 8.06 -30.35
C ALA A 392 4.35 7.24 -29.05
N GLU A 393 4.74 7.84 -27.92
CA GLU A 393 4.73 7.16 -26.62
C GLU A 393 3.29 6.81 -26.19
N MET A 394 2.34 7.71 -26.44
CA MET A 394 0.93 7.48 -26.12
C MET A 394 0.35 6.35 -26.95
N VAL A 395 0.53 6.38 -28.28
CA VAL A 395 0.05 5.31 -29.19
C VAL A 395 0.65 3.96 -28.80
N ASN A 396 1.94 3.93 -28.45
CA ASN A 396 2.58 2.70 -27.95
C ASN A 396 1.94 2.20 -26.66
N GLN A 397 1.61 3.11 -25.73
CA GLN A 397 0.93 2.75 -24.49
C GLN A 397 -0.50 2.25 -24.75
N GLU A 398 -1.24 2.81 -25.70
CA GLU A 398 -2.56 2.32 -26.08
C GLU A 398 -2.49 0.89 -26.61
N ASN A 399 -1.63 0.66 -27.60
CA ASN A 399 -1.46 -0.65 -28.24
C ASN A 399 -1.00 -1.69 -27.22
N PHE A 400 -0.12 -1.29 -26.29
CA PHE A 400 0.29 -2.16 -25.19
C PHE A 400 -0.87 -2.46 -24.22
N THR A 401 -1.68 -1.46 -23.88
CA THR A 401 -2.86 -1.61 -23.02
C THR A 401 -3.87 -2.57 -23.66
N GLU A 402 -4.12 -2.43 -24.95
CA GLU A 402 -4.98 -3.34 -25.70
C GLU A 402 -4.42 -4.78 -25.69
N LYS A 403 -3.11 -4.94 -25.94
CA LYS A 403 -2.43 -6.24 -25.92
C LYS A 403 -2.52 -6.92 -24.55
N ILE A 404 -2.28 -6.20 -23.45
CA ILE A 404 -2.33 -6.79 -22.10
C ILE A 404 -3.76 -7.15 -21.69
N LEU A 405 -4.77 -6.37 -22.12
CA LEU A 405 -6.19 -6.70 -21.92
C LEU A 405 -6.60 -7.95 -22.69
N ARG A 406 -6.17 -8.11 -23.96
CA ARG A 406 -6.40 -9.33 -24.76
C ARG A 406 -5.90 -10.57 -24.02
N VAL A 407 -4.66 -10.53 -23.52
CA VAL A 407 -4.08 -11.65 -22.77
C VAL A 407 -4.86 -11.90 -21.47
N TYR A 408 -5.14 -10.85 -20.69
CA TYR A 408 -5.89 -10.97 -19.44
C TYR A 408 -7.25 -11.63 -19.61
N PHE A 409 -8.07 -11.13 -20.55
CA PHE A 409 -9.43 -11.64 -20.75
C PHE A 409 -9.46 -12.99 -21.46
N ARG A 410 -8.44 -13.32 -22.28
CA ARG A 410 -8.26 -14.67 -22.82
C ARG A 410 -8.04 -15.66 -21.68
N GLU A 411 -7.06 -15.42 -20.79
CA GLU A 411 -6.78 -16.32 -19.67
C GLU A 411 -7.98 -16.44 -18.71
N LYS A 412 -8.73 -15.36 -18.47
CA LYS A 412 -9.94 -15.36 -17.62
C LYS A 412 -11.08 -16.23 -18.15
N LYS A 413 -11.20 -16.38 -19.48
CA LYS A 413 -12.24 -17.20 -20.13
C LYS A 413 -11.88 -18.69 -20.16
N ILE A 414 -10.61 -19.00 -19.97
CA ILE A 414 -10.10 -20.35 -20.07
C ILE A 414 -10.28 -21.03 -18.70
N ASP A 415 -11.27 -21.91 -18.60
CA ASP A 415 -11.37 -22.85 -17.47
C ASP A 415 -10.40 -24.01 -17.71
N ARG A 416 -9.17 -23.86 -17.20
CA ARG A 416 -8.10 -24.84 -17.36
C ARG A 416 -7.66 -25.34 -15.98
N PRO A 417 -8.04 -26.56 -15.57
CA PRO A 417 -7.49 -27.13 -14.34
C PRO A 417 -5.96 -27.17 -14.44
N PRO A 418 -5.23 -27.02 -13.32
CA PRO A 418 -3.77 -27.02 -13.31
C PRO A 418 -3.24 -28.31 -13.94
N LEU A 419 -2.14 -28.23 -14.70
CA LEU A 419 -1.54 -29.43 -15.33
C LEU A 419 -0.96 -30.37 -14.27
N LEU A 420 -0.49 -29.81 -13.15
CA LEU A 420 -0.02 -30.54 -11.98
C LEU A 420 -0.57 -29.92 -10.70
N ASN A 421 -1.04 -30.75 -9.79
CA ASN A 421 -1.29 -30.37 -8.41
C ASN A 421 -0.09 -30.75 -7.51
N GLY A 422 -0.15 -30.39 -6.22
CA GLY A 422 0.93 -30.69 -5.28
C GLY A 422 1.23 -32.18 -5.14
N ASN A 423 0.21 -33.04 -5.19
CA ASN A 423 0.41 -34.49 -5.13
C ASN A 423 1.11 -35.02 -6.39
N ASP A 424 0.75 -34.51 -7.56
CA ASP A 424 1.42 -34.86 -8.82
C ASP A 424 2.92 -34.49 -8.78
N VAL A 425 3.24 -33.29 -8.30
CA VAL A 425 4.62 -32.81 -8.18
C VAL A 425 5.41 -33.62 -7.15
N MET A 426 4.83 -33.92 -5.99
CA MET A 426 5.48 -34.73 -4.95
C MET A 426 5.76 -36.15 -5.44
N ALA A 427 4.78 -36.79 -6.08
CA ALA A 427 4.91 -38.13 -6.63
C ALA A 427 5.95 -38.19 -7.76
N ALA A 428 5.92 -37.23 -8.68
CA ALA A 428 6.80 -37.21 -9.85
C ALA A 428 8.28 -36.91 -9.51
N LEU A 429 8.53 -36.17 -8.43
CA LEU A 429 9.87 -35.71 -8.04
C LEU A 429 10.42 -36.38 -6.78
N GLY A 430 9.63 -37.19 -6.09
CA GLY A 430 10.01 -37.83 -4.82
C GLY A 430 10.37 -36.82 -3.72
N ILE A 431 9.71 -35.65 -3.71
CA ILE A 431 9.97 -34.58 -2.73
C ILE A 431 8.87 -34.51 -1.65
N PRO A 432 9.22 -34.22 -0.38
CA PRO A 432 8.23 -34.04 0.67
C PRO A 432 7.39 -32.77 0.47
N PRO A 433 6.23 -32.66 1.12
CA PRO A 433 5.43 -31.44 1.11
C PRO A 433 6.25 -30.25 1.65
N GLY A 434 6.23 -29.13 0.94
CA GLY A 434 6.98 -27.93 1.33
C GLY A 434 6.92 -26.82 0.30
N ARG A 435 7.58 -25.68 0.60
CA ARG A 435 7.56 -24.47 -0.27
C ARG A 435 8.10 -24.73 -1.67
N ILE A 436 9.04 -25.67 -1.82
CA ILE A 436 9.59 -26.06 -3.12
C ILE A 436 8.51 -26.64 -4.06
N VAL A 437 7.54 -27.40 -3.52
CA VAL A 437 6.41 -27.92 -4.30
C VAL A 437 5.60 -26.77 -4.88
N GLY A 438 5.27 -25.77 -4.06
CA GLY A 438 4.56 -24.56 -4.50
C GLY A 438 5.31 -23.76 -5.56
N ARG A 439 6.63 -23.60 -5.43
CA ARG A 439 7.47 -22.93 -6.44
C ARG A 439 7.48 -23.67 -7.78
N ILE A 440 7.52 -24.99 -7.74
CA ILE A 440 7.50 -25.82 -8.95
C ILE A 440 6.14 -25.73 -9.63
N ILE A 441 5.03 -25.82 -8.87
CA ILE A 441 3.68 -25.60 -9.42
C ILE A 441 3.59 -24.22 -10.06
N GLU A 442 4.07 -23.18 -9.39
CA GLU A 442 4.03 -21.81 -9.93
C GLU A 442 4.86 -21.66 -11.21
N ALA A 443 6.05 -22.26 -11.26
CA ALA A 443 6.90 -22.26 -12.45
C ALA A 443 6.26 -23.03 -13.62
N VAL A 444 5.60 -24.16 -13.34
CA VAL A 444 4.84 -24.95 -14.31
C VAL A 444 3.66 -24.14 -14.85
N GLU A 445 2.83 -23.54 -13.99
CA GLU A 445 1.71 -22.71 -14.44
C GLU A 445 2.19 -21.46 -15.20
N GLU A 446 3.34 -20.88 -14.82
CA GLU A 446 3.97 -19.81 -15.59
C GLU A 446 4.40 -20.27 -16.99
N ALA A 447 5.04 -21.43 -17.11
CA ALA A 447 5.45 -21.99 -18.39
C ALA A 447 4.23 -22.28 -19.28
N ARG A 448 3.16 -22.81 -18.68
CA ARG A 448 1.88 -23.08 -19.33
C ARG A 448 1.21 -21.81 -19.84
N ALA A 449 1.16 -20.75 -19.03
CA ALA A 449 0.60 -19.46 -19.41
C ALA A 449 1.37 -18.77 -20.55
N SER A 450 2.62 -19.17 -20.77
CA SER A 450 3.45 -18.75 -21.92
C SER A 450 3.45 -19.74 -23.09
N GLU A 451 2.51 -20.69 -23.09
CA GLU A 451 2.37 -21.78 -24.07
C GLU A 451 3.61 -22.67 -24.28
N LYS A 452 4.58 -22.65 -23.36
CA LYS A 452 5.78 -23.51 -23.43
C LYS A 452 5.50 -24.96 -23.15
N ILE A 453 4.47 -25.23 -22.35
CA ILE A 453 4.00 -26.57 -22.01
C ILE A 453 2.49 -26.62 -22.17
N ARG A 454 1.97 -27.75 -22.65
CA ARG A 454 0.56 -27.96 -22.97
C ARG A 454 0.00 -29.24 -22.34
N THR A 455 0.86 -30.21 -22.06
CA THR A 455 0.47 -31.54 -21.55
C THR A 455 0.95 -31.78 -20.12
N LYS A 456 0.37 -32.80 -19.46
CA LYS A 456 0.79 -33.20 -18.10
C LYS A 456 2.21 -33.77 -18.12
N GLU A 457 2.58 -34.46 -19.19
CA GLU A 457 3.89 -35.08 -19.39
C GLU A 457 4.98 -34.00 -19.53
N GLU A 458 4.75 -32.98 -20.37
CA GLU A 458 5.63 -31.82 -20.48
C GLU A 458 5.74 -31.07 -19.15
N ALA A 459 4.64 -30.94 -18.41
CA ALA A 459 4.65 -30.32 -17.09
C ALA A 459 5.49 -31.10 -16.08
N VAL A 460 5.43 -32.43 -16.08
CA VAL A 460 6.29 -33.28 -15.24
C VAL A 460 7.75 -33.11 -15.63
N GLN A 461 8.06 -33.10 -16.93
CA GLN A 461 9.43 -32.92 -17.40
C GLN A 461 9.98 -31.54 -17.01
N TYR A 462 9.19 -30.49 -17.21
CA TYR A 462 9.54 -29.14 -16.79
C TYR A 462 9.70 -29.03 -15.27
N ALA A 463 8.84 -29.71 -14.49
CA ALA A 463 8.98 -29.78 -13.05
C ALA A 463 10.30 -30.43 -12.60
N LYS A 464 10.78 -31.45 -13.33
CA LYS A 464 12.11 -32.08 -13.09
C LYS A 464 13.25 -31.11 -13.39
N GLU A 465 13.20 -30.40 -14.52
CA GLU A 465 14.20 -29.39 -14.89
C GLU A 465 14.26 -28.22 -13.88
N ILE A 466 13.10 -27.74 -13.44
CA ILE A 466 13.01 -26.72 -12.39
C ILE A 466 13.52 -27.28 -11.07
N ARG A 467 13.23 -28.54 -10.75
CA ARG A 467 13.72 -29.18 -9.53
C ARG A 467 15.24 -29.31 -9.51
N GLU A 468 15.89 -29.58 -10.64
CA GLU A 468 17.35 -29.63 -10.75
C GLU A 468 18.00 -28.24 -10.64
N SER A 469 17.30 -27.20 -11.10
CA SER A 469 17.78 -25.81 -11.05
C SER A 469 17.43 -25.04 -9.76
N VAL A 470 16.41 -25.48 -9.02
CA VAL A 470 15.99 -24.88 -7.75
C VAL A 470 16.66 -25.61 -6.59
N PRO A 471 17.43 -24.91 -5.73
CA PRO A 471 18.06 -25.53 -4.59
C PRO A 471 17.03 -26.15 -3.64
N LEU A 472 17.23 -27.42 -3.30
CA LEU A 472 16.49 -28.17 -2.26
C LEU A 472 16.53 -27.51 -0.89
N THR A 473 17.60 -26.76 -0.67
CA THR A 473 17.95 -26.22 0.63
C THR A 473 17.40 -24.81 0.73
N ASP A 474 16.57 -24.55 1.74
CA ASP A 474 16.03 -23.21 1.97
C ASP A 474 17.13 -22.24 2.40
N VAL A 475 18.02 -22.68 3.28
CA VAL A 475 19.09 -21.87 3.88
C VAL A 475 20.34 -22.73 4.08
N THR A 476 21.51 -22.21 3.71
CA THR A 476 22.81 -22.73 4.17
C THR A 476 23.30 -21.87 5.32
N VAL A 477 23.55 -22.49 6.47
CA VAL A 477 24.23 -21.86 7.62
C VAL A 477 25.72 -22.20 7.54
N ILE A 478 26.55 -21.17 7.47
CA ILE A 478 28.01 -21.27 7.47
C ILE A 478 28.52 -20.95 8.87
N VAL A 479 29.32 -21.86 9.43
CA VAL A 479 30.00 -21.71 10.73
C VAL A 479 31.50 -21.63 10.51
N PRO A 480 32.10 -20.42 10.42
CA PRO A 480 33.56 -20.29 10.40
C PRO A 480 34.13 -20.57 11.79
N ALA A 481 35.14 -21.43 11.89
CA ALA A 481 35.73 -21.84 13.15
C ALA A 481 37.26 -21.80 13.08
N TYR A 482 37.91 -21.27 14.13
CA TYR A 482 39.35 -21.31 14.32
C TYR A 482 39.69 -21.35 15.81
N ASN A 483 40.20 -22.49 16.27
CA ASN A 483 40.51 -22.77 17.67
C ASN A 483 39.32 -22.49 18.62
N GLU A 484 38.18 -23.13 18.37
CA GLU A 484 36.93 -22.97 19.13
C GLU A 484 36.49 -24.32 19.75
N GLU A 485 37.43 -25.18 20.17
CA GLU A 485 37.11 -26.48 20.76
C GLU A 485 36.15 -26.40 21.97
N ALA A 486 36.22 -25.29 22.71
CA ALA A 486 35.40 -25.04 23.90
C ALA A 486 33.92 -24.73 23.57
N THR A 487 33.62 -24.19 22.39
CA THR A 487 32.29 -23.65 22.06
C THR A 487 31.63 -24.30 20.85
N ILE A 488 32.40 -24.90 19.93
CA ILE A 488 31.87 -25.43 18.67
C ILE A 488 30.81 -26.52 18.88
N ALA A 489 30.97 -27.37 19.89
CA ALA A 489 29.98 -28.41 20.22
C ALA A 489 28.61 -27.79 20.57
N GLU A 490 28.60 -26.80 21.47
CA GLU A 490 27.38 -26.14 21.92
C GLU A 490 26.66 -25.42 20.76
N VAL A 491 27.42 -24.72 19.90
CA VAL A 491 26.85 -24.06 18.72
C VAL A 491 26.21 -25.06 17.78
N LEU A 492 26.90 -26.16 17.45
CA LEU A 492 26.38 -27.18 16.55
C LEU A 492 25.18 -27.92 17.15
N ASP A 493 25.13 -28.15 18.46
CA ASP A 493 23.98 -28.73 19.14
C ASP A 493 22.72 -27.85 19.03
N LYS A 494 22.85 -26.53 19.17
CA LYS A 494 21.72 -25.61 18.96
C LYS A 494 21.26 -25.62 17.50
N LEU A 495 22.19 -25.65 16.55
CA LEU A 495 21.89 -25.68 15.11
C LEU A 495 21.22 -27.01 14.67
N LYS A 496 21.38 -28.12 15.41
CA LYS A 496 20.63 -29.37 15.13
C LYS A 496 19.11 -29.18 15.17
N SER A 497 18.61 -28.19 15.91
CA SER A 497 17.18 -27.91 16.05
C SER A 497 16.57 -27.17 14.84
N PHE A 498 17.40 -26.77 13.87
CA PHE A 498 16.94 -26.05 12.69
C PHE A 498 16.22 -26.99 11.70
N PRO A 499 15.39 -26.45 10.79
CA PRO A 499 14.64 -27.27 9.85
C PRO A 499 15.54 -28.22 9.05
N ALA A 500 15.07 -29.45 8.82
CA ALA A 500 15.83 -30.46 8.07
C ALA A 500 16.12 -30.06 6.60
N SER A 501 15.41 -29.05 6.07
CA SER A 501 15.69 -28.46 4.74
C SER A 501 16.90 -27.53 4.72
N TRP A 502 17.55 -27.27 5.86
CA TRP A 502 18.70 -26.36 5.95
C TRP A 502 20.01 -27.14 5.86
N GLU A 503 21.01 -26.55 5.22
CA GLU A 503 22.36 -27.11 5.10
C GLU A 503 23.26 -26.46 6.15
N LEU A 504 24.08 -27.28 6.81
CA LEU A 504 25.09 -26.80 7.74
C LEU A 504 26.49 -27.05 7.17
N ILE A 505 27.27 -25.98 7.01
CA ILE A 505 28.67 -26.04 6.59
C ILE A 505 29.53 -25.49 7.72
N VAL A 506 30.45 -26.31 8.22
CA VAL A 506 31.50 -25.85 9.15
C VAL A 506 32.77 -25.64 8.34
N VAL A 507 33.38 -24.47 8.48
CA VAL A 507 34.65 -24.15 7.82
C VAL A 507 35.73 -24.00 8.89
N ASP A 508 36.51 -25.06 9.07
CA ASP A 508 37.69 -25.08 9.93
C ASP A 508 38.85 -24.34 9.24
N ASP A 509 39.20 -23.17 9.73
CA ASP A 509 40.22 -22.29 9.17
C ASP A 509 41.63 -22.67 9.69
N GLY A 510 41.97 -23.96 9.66
CA GLY A 510 43.28 -24.48 10.08
C GLY A 510 43.49 -24.49 11.59
N SER A 511 42.49 -24.93 12.37
CA SER A 511 42.62 -25.04 13.83
C SER A 511 43.72 -26.02 14.25
N SER A 512 44.44 -25.69 15.32
CA SER A 512 45.47 -26.55 15.95
C SER A 512 44.93 -27.36 17.13
N ASP A 513 43.69 -27.10 17.54
CA ASP A 513 42.99 -27.76 18.65
C ASP A 513 42.01 -28.83 18.12
N ARG A 514 41.09 -29.31 18.97
CA ARG A 514 40.13 -30.36 18.60
C ARG A 514 38.90 -29.87 17.82
N THR A 515 38.87 -28.61 17.35
CA THR A 515 37.70 -28.02 16.66
C THR A 515 37.20 -28.87 15.48
N ALA A 516 38.11 -29.27 14.59
CA ALA A 516 37.76 -30.07 13.40
C ALA A 516 37.27 -31.47 13.75
N GLU A 517 37.90 -32.10 14.75
CA GLU A 517 37.51 -33.41 15.26
C GLU A 517 36.08 -33.36 15.82
N ILE A 518 35.77 -32.35 16.64
CA ILE A 518 34.45 -32.17 17.23
C ILE A 518 33.40 -31.93 16.13
N ALA A 519 33.67 -31.03 15.18
CA ALA A 519 32.74 -30.72 14.09
C ALA A 519 32.42 -31.93 13.21
N SER A 520 33.38 -32.84 13.00
CA SER A 520 33.19 -34.05 12.18
C SER A 520 32.16 -35.03 12.75
N ARG A 521 31.84 -34.94 14.05
CA ARG A 521 30.84 -35.79 14.73
C ARG A 521 29.40 -35.34 14.47
N TYR A 522 29.21 -34.18 13.86
CA TYR A 522 27.91 -33.60 13.57
C TYR A 522 27.51 -33.84 12.12
N LYS A 523 26.20 -33.88 11.85
CA LYS A 523 25.65 -33.94 10.49
C LYS A 523 25.83 -32.59 9.80
N SER A 524 27.06 -32.29 9.40
CA SER A 524 27.49 -31.05 8.75
C SER A 524 28.49 -31.35 7.64
N ARG A 525 28.62 -30.47 6.65
CA ARG A 525 29.70 -30.51 5.68
C ARG A 525 30.90 -29.77 6.25
N LEU A 526 31.96 -30.49 6.58
CA LEU A 526 33.20 -29.91 7.08
C LEU A 526 34.13 -29.55 5.90
N LEU A 527 34.49 -28.28 5.80
CA LEU A 527 35.55 -27.77 4.92
C LEU A 527 36.76 -27.43 5.79
N ARG A 528 37.97 -27.77 5.34
CA ARG A 528 39.21 -27.52 6.08
C ARG A 528 40.19 -26.72 5.25
N ASN A 529 40.69 -25.62 5.82
CA ASN A 529 41.84 -24.91 5.29
C ASN A 529 43.12 -25.51 5.91
N GLY A 530 44.19 -25.63 5.13
CA GLY A 530 45.45 -26.21 5.61
C GLY A 530 46.21 -25.32 6.61
N THR A 531 45.91 -24.03 6.64
CA THR A 531 46.45 -23.02 7.56
C THR A 531 45.38 -21.95 7.82
N ASN A 532 45.59 -21.11 8.84
CA ASN A 532 44.70 -19.99 9.13
C ASN A 532 44.82 -18.89 8.07
N LEU A 533 43.73 -18.67 7.33
CA LEU A 533 43.64 -17.67 6.25
C LEU A 533 42.75 -16.47 6.63
N GLY A 534 42.06 -16.54 7.78
CA GLY A 534 41.18 -15.53 8.34
C GLY A 534 39.69 -15.80 8.10
N LYS A 535 38.83 -15.23 8.97
CA LYS A 535 37.35 -15.39 8.92
C LYS A 535 36.76 -15.14 7.53
N GLY A 536 37.23 -14.12 6.83
CA GLY A 536 36.75 -13.80 5.48
C GLY A 536 37.11 -14.86 4.45
N ALA A 537 38.28 -15.48 4.55
CA ALA A 537 38.65 -16.61 3.69
C ALA A 537 37.76 -17.83 3.98
N ALA A 538 37.52 -18.14 5.26
CA ALA A 538 36.61 -19.21 5.67
C ALA A 538 35.17 -18.98 5.15
N LEU A 539 34.63 -17.77 5.31
CA LEU A 539 33.31 -17.40 4.80
C LEU A 539 33.22 -17.51 3.29
N ARG A 540 34.24 -17.08 2.54
CA ARG A 540 34.27 -17.21 1.07
C ARG A 540 34.24 -18.67 0.64
N ALA A 541 34.99 -19.54 1.30
CA ALA A 541 34.96 -20.99 1.04
C ALA A 541 33.57 -21.57 1.32
N GLY A 542 32.95 -21.20 2.45
CA GLY A 542 31.59 -21.59 2.79
C GLY A 542 30.55 -21.10 1.77
N ILE A 543 30.61 -19.83 1.35
CA ILE A 543 29.70 -19.23 0.37
C ILE A 543 29.79 -19.95 -0.97
N ALA A 544 31.02 -20.27 -1.42
CA ALA A 544 31.23 -21.00 -2.66
C ALA A 544 30.60 -22.42 -2.60
N ALA A 545 30.70 -23.09 -1.45
CA ALA A 545 30.19 -24.44 -1.25
C ALA A 545 28.69 -24.52 -0.92
N ALA A 546 28.06 -23.40 -0.56
CA ALA A 546 26.67 -23.32 -0.10
C ALA A 546 25.67 -23.73 -1.18
N ARG A 547 24.60 -24.43 -0.79
CA ARG A 547 23.53 -24.89 -1.71
C ARG A 547 22.18 -24.24 -1.44
N GLY A 548 22.03 -23.47 -0.36
CA GLY A 548 20.78 -22.84 0.04
C GLY A 548 20.30 -21.73 -0.89
N LYS A 549 18.99 -21.45 -0.91
CA LYS A 549 18.44 -20.22 -1.50
C LYS A 549 18.93 -18.98 -0.74
N TYR A 550 19.07 -19.09 0.57
CA TYR A 550 19.69 -18.08 1.42
C TYR A 550 20.98 -18.63 2.03
N ILE A 551 21.90 -17.72 2.32
CA ILE A 551 23.12 -18.01 3.06
C ILE A 551 23.08 -17.19 4.34
N ALA A 552 23.27 -17.86 5.46
CA ALA A 552 23.32 -17.32 6.80
C ALA A 552 24.69 -17.60 7.42
N VAL A 553 25.17 -16.72 8.28
CA VAL A 553 26.41 -16.90 9.03
C VAL A 553 26.10 -17.04 10.52
N GLN A 554 26.70 -18.05 11.15
CA GLN A 554 26.68 -18.25 12.60
C GLN A 554 28.14 -18.36 13.07
N ASP A 555 28.60 -17.43 13.90
CA ASP A 555 29.93 -17.56 14.49
C ASP A 555 29.98 -18.79 15.41
N ALA A 556 31.17 -19.41 15.51
CA ALA A 556 31.44 -20.59 16.34
C ALA A 556 31.52 -20.27 17.85
N ASP A 557 31.03 -19.10 18.25
CA ASP A 557 30.96 -18.64 19.64
C ASP A 557 29.52 -18.61 20.16
N THR A 558 29.37 -18.32 21.45
CA THR A 558 28.09 -18.26 22.16
C THR A 558 27.61 -16.82 22.39
N GLU A 559 28.15 -15.82 21.68
CA GLU A 559 27.79 -14.40 21.88
C GLU A 559 26.35 -14.07 21.42
N TYR A 560 25.78 -14.91 20.56
CA TYR A 560 24.45 -14.74 19.97
C TYR A 560 23.56 -15.98 20.16
N ASP A 561 22.24 -15.77 20.22
CA ASP A 561 21.26 -16.86 20.24
C ASP A 561 20.90 -17.31 18.81
N SER A 562 21.31 -18.52 18.47
CA SER A 562 20.99 -19.18 17.19
C SER A 562 19.50 -19.17 16.84
N LEU A 563 18.57 -19.16 17.82
CA LEU A 563 17.13 -19.07 17.52
C LEU A 563 16.76 -17.74 16.83
N GLN A 564 17.51 -16.67 17.06
CA GLN A 564 17.31 -15.40 16.37
C GLN A 564 17.82 -15.46 14.93
N LEU A 565 18.89 -16.20 14.65
CA LEU A 565 19.31 -16.50 13.28
C LEU A 565 18.22 -17.27 12.52
N LYS A 566 17.57 -18.23 13.20
CA LYS A 566 16.43 -18.95 12.63
C LYS A 566 15.29 -18.00 12.24
N ALA A 567 14.90 -17.11 13.14
CA ALA A 567 13.85 -16.12 12.90
C ALA A 567 14.17 -15.19 11.71
N LEU A 568 15.40 -14.69 11.61
CA LEU A 568 15.86 -13.86 10.49
C LEU A 568 15.74 -14.59 9.16
N ALA A 569 16.15 -15.85 9.12
CA ALA A 569 16.09 -16.66 7.91
C ALA A 569 14.66 -17.04 7.51
N GLU A 570 13.78 -17.33 8.48
CA GLU A 570 12.36 -17.55 8.23
C GLU A 570 11.68 -16.28 7.68
N GLN A 571 12.05 -15.11 8.20
CA GLN A 571 11.59 -13.83 7.68
C GLN A 571 12.08 -13.58 6.26
N ALA A 572 13.36 -13.83 5.98
CA ALA A 572 13.94 -13.71 4.64
C ALA A 572 13.19 -14.59 3.63
N LEU A 573 12.93 -15.85 3.99
CA LEU A 573 12.16 -16.79 3.18
C LEU A 573 10.71 -16.34 2.97
N LYS A 574 10.07 -15.79 4.01
CA LYS A 574 8.66 -15.34 3.98
C LYS A 574 8.46 -14.12 3.08
N GLU A 575 9.37 -13.16 3.14
CA GLU A 575 9.26 -11.90 2.39
C GLU A 575 9.97 -11.90 1.05
N ASP A 576 10.67 -13.00 0.72
CA ASP A 576 11.55 -13.12 -0.44
C ASP A 576 12.57 -11.96 -0.50
N ALA A 577 13.10 -11.59 0.67
CA ALA A 577 13.98 -10.44 0.83
C ALA A 577 15.33 -10.66 0.14
N ASP A 578 16.01 -9.57 -0.26
CA ASP A 578 17.38 -9.65 -0.78
C ASP A 578 18.37 -9.95 0.35
N ALA A 579 18.20 -9.28 1.49
CA ALA A 579 18.90 -9.58 2.75
C ALA A 579 18.05 -9.21 3.98
N VAL A 580 18.25 -9.94 5.07
CA VAL A 580 17.69 -9.63 6.40
C VAL A 580 18.83 -9.65 7.43
N TYR A 581 18.98 -8.56 8.17
CA TYR A 581 20.03 -8.34 9.15
C TYR A 581 19.43 -8.31 10.56
N GLY A 582 20.13 -8.89 11.52
CA GLY A 582 19.86 -8.66 12.93
C GLY A 582 20.55 -7.39 13.41
N SER A 583 19.83 -6.44 13.99
CA SER A 583 20.41 -5.21 14.52
C SER A 583 20.40 -5.18 16.04
N ARG A 584 21.58 -4.96 16.63
CA ARG A 584 21.74 -4.79 18.08
C ARG A 584 21.26 -3.44 18.58
N PHE A 585 20.95 -2.51 17.68
CA PHE A 585 20.59 -1.13 18.00
C PHE A 585 19.08 -0.85 17.91
N LEU A 586 18.29 -1.79 17.38
CA LEU A 586 16.82 -1.67 17.31
C LEU A 586 16.11 -1.97 18.63
N GLN A 587 16.82 -2.49 19.64
CA GLN A 587 16.31 -2.72 20.99
C GLN A 587 17.38 -2.43 22.06
N LYS A 588 16.94 -2.28 23.32
CA LYS A 588 17.87 -2.04 24.45
C LYS A 588 18.64 -3.31 24.79
N ASN A 589 19.95 -3.31 24.54
CA ASN A 589 20.86 -4.38 24.94
C ASN A 589 21.64 -3.97 26.21
N PRO A 590 21.42 -4.62 27.37
CA PRO A 590 21.93 -4.13 28.66
C PRO A 590 23.44 -4.30 28.90
N VAL A 591 24.16 -5.06 28.07
CA VAL A 591 25.53 -5.53 28.40
C VAL A 591 26.60 -5.14 27.36
N MET A 592 26.36 -4.16 26.47
CA MET A 592 27.36 -3.83 25.44
C MET A 592 28.48 -2.90 25.96
N TYR A 593 29.74 -3.30 25.80
CA TYR A 593 30.90 -2.43 26.11
C TYR A 593 30.88 -1.15 25.26
N VAL A 594 30.95 0.02 25.92
CA VAL A 594 30.77 1.35 25.32
C VAL A 594 31.66 1.60 24.10
N ASN A 595 32.93 1.18 24.13
CA ASN A 595 33.86 1.40 23.02
C ASN A 595 33.50 0.59 21.76
N PHE A 596 33.00 -0.63 21.92
CA PHE A 596 32.54 -1.47 20.80
C PHE A 596 31.18 -0.99 20.27
N PHE A 597 30.30 -0.52 21.17
CA PHE A 597 29.03 0.11 20.81
C PHE A 597 29.25 1.35 19.92
N LEU A 598 30.13 2.26 20.35
CA LEU A 598 30.45 3.48 19.60
C LEU A 598 31.16 3.16 18.28
N GLY A 599 32.13 2.24 18.29
CA GLY A 599 32.84 1.82 17.08
C GLY A 599 31.91 1.24 16.01
N ASN A 600 31.02 0.32 16.39
CA ASN A 600 30.07 -0.29 15.45
C ASN A 600 29.04 0.72 14.92
N ARG A 601 28.57 1.66 15.75
CA ARG A 601 27.70 2.75 15.28
C ARG A 601 28.41 3.67 14.30
N LEU A 602 29.68 4.02 14.56
CA LEU A 602 30.46 4.87 13.66
C LEU A 602 30.68 4.22 12.30
N VAL A 603 31.09 2.94 12.27
CA VAL A 603 31.28 2.20 11.01
C VAL A 603 29.95 2.04 10.27
N SER A 604 28.86 1.70 10.97
CA SER A 604 27.53 1.54 10.35
C SER A 604 26.98 2.86 9.80
N ALA A 605 27.15 3.97 10.52
CA ALA A 605 26.79 5.30 10.06
C ALA A 605 27.62 5.73 8.85
N PHE A 606 28.92 5.44 8.86
CA PHE A 606 29.81 5.70 7.74
C PHE A 606 29.38 4.96 6.47
N ILE A 607 29.13 3.65 6.56
CA ILE A 607 28.66 2.83 5.42
C ILE A 607 27.28 3.33 4.95
N SER A 608 26.36 3.58 5.88
CA SER A 608 25.03 4.13 5.57
C SER A 608 25.13 5.45 4.81
N ALA A 609 25.96 6.38 5.26
CA ALA A 609 26.19 7.66 4.60
C ALA A 609 26.85 7.48 3.22
N LEU A 610 27.87 6.63 3.11
CA LEU A 610 28.64 6.40 1.88
C LEU A 610 27.76 5.85 0.73
N PHE A 611 26.75 5.05 1.07
CA PHE A 611 25.83 4.42 0.11
C PHE A 611 24.42 5.00 0.11
N PHE A 612 24.18 6.12 0.82
CA PHE A 612 22.87 6.77 0.93
C PHE A 612 21.75 5.79 1.35
N SER A 613 22.03 4.99 2.37
CA SER A 613 21.13 3.95 2.89
C SER A 613 20.91 4.10 4.39
N ARG A 614 19.93 3.37 4.94
CA ARG A 614 19.66 3.32 6.38
C ARG A 614 19.89 1.90 6.89
N VAL A 615 21.15 1.55 7.15
CA VAL A 615 21.54 0.30 7.81
C VAL A 615 21.99 0.63 9.23
N THR A 616 21.21 0.20 10.21
CA THR A 616 21.50 0.50 11.61
C THR A 616 22.71 -0.25 12.14
N ASP A 617 22.91 -1.51 11.73
CA ASP A 617 24.02 -2.35 12.19
C ASP A 617 24.69 -3.12 11.03
N ALA A 618 25.69 -2.50 10.40
CA ALA A 618 26.43 -3.11 9.29
C ALA A 618 27.41 -4.21 9.73
N TYR A 619 27.77 -4.23 11.03
CA TYR A 619 28.75 -5.13 11.64
C TYR A 619 28.10 -6.16 12.56
N THR A 620 26.89 -6.56 12.21
CA THR A 620 26.20 -7.69 12.82
C THR A 620 26.69 -9.01 12.23
N CYS A 621 26.83 -10.05 13.06
CA CYS A 621 27.09 -11.42 12.61
C CYS A 621 25.86 -12.00 11.88
N TYR A 622 24.66 -11.63 12.33
CA TYR A 622 23.42 -12.24 11.88
C TYR A 622 22.91 -11.60 10.59
N LYS A 623 23.53 -12.02 9.49
CA LYS A 623 23.15 -11.64 8.13
C LYS A 623 22.62 -12.87 7.41
N VAL A 624 21.41 -12.75 6.88
CA VAL A 624 20.83 -13.72 5.95
C VAL A 624 20.70 -13.07 4.60
N VAL A 625 21.39 -13.58 3.59
CA VAL A 625 21.48 -12.96 2.26
C VAL A 625 21.07 -13.97 1.20
N ARG A 626 20.34 -13.53 0.18
CA ARG A 626 19.96 -14.41 -0.94
C ARG A 626 21.22 -14.88 -1.67
N ALA A 627 21.30 -16.19 -1.93
CA ALA A 627 22.52 -16.85 -2.38
C ALA A 627 22.95 -16.43 -3.79
N ASP A 628 22.01 -16.20 -4.70
CA ASP A 628 22.27 -15.68 -6.04
C ASP A 628 22.97 -14.31 -5.99
N ILE A 629 22.48 -13.42 -5.12
CA ILE A 629 23.09 -12.10 -4.89
C ILE A 629 24.48 -12.26 -4.27
N LEU A 630 24.59 -12.99 -3.15
CA LEU A 630 25.85 -13.09 -2.40
C LEU A 630 26.95 -13.74 -3.23
N LYS A 631 26.63 -14.77 -4.01
CA LYS A 631 27.57 -15.45 -4.91
C LYS A 631 27.94 -14.63 -6.15
N SER A 632 27.09 -13.69 -6.58
CA SER A 632 27.45 -12.78 -7.68
C SER A 632 28.59 -11.82 -7.31
N PHE A 633 28.89 -11.68 -6.02
CA PHE A 633 29.92 -10.79 -5.54
C PHE A 633 31.31 -11.45 -5.63
N ASN A 634 32.24 -10.76 -6.28
CA ASN A 634 33.66 -11.12 -6.24
C ASN A 634 34.30 -10.66 -4.91
N LEU A 635 33.92 -11.31 -3.80
CA LEU A 635 34.43 -11.05 -2.45
C LEU A 635 35.92 -11.37 -2.38
N ARG A 636 36.72 -10.51 -1.75
CA ARG A 636 38.20 -10.63 -1.66
C ARG A 636 38.75 -10.54 -0.25
N SER A 637 37.99 -9.96 0.66
CA SER A 637 38.37 -9.78 2.07
C SER A 637 38.74 -11.11 2.73
N ARG A 638 39.75 -11.07 3.61
CA ARG A 638 40.29 -12.26 4.30
C ARG A 638 40.01 -12.24 5.80
N GLY A 639 39.88 -11.07 6.41
CA GLY A 639 39.59 -10.88 7.82
C GLY A 639 38.14 -10.47 8.09
N PHE A 640 37.93 -9.75 9.20
CA PHE A 640 36.62 -9.24 9.63
C PHE A 640 36.06 -8.17 8.69
N GLU A 641 36.90 -7.54 7.86
CA GLU A 641 36.47 -6.52 6.90
C GLU A 641 35.50 -7.06 5.83
N ILE A 642 35.38 -8.38 5.69
CA ILE A 642 34.39 -9.02 4.82
C ILE A 642 32.95 -8.61 5.16
N GLU A 643 32.67 -8.29 6.44
CA GLU A 643 31.36 -7.83 6.88
C GLU A 643 30.99 -6.48 6.24
N ALA A 644 31.99 -5.60 6.09
CA ALA A 644 31.87 -4.34 5.37
C ALA A 644 31.75 -4.56 3.86
N GLU A 645 32.55 -5.47 3.29
CA GLU A 645 32.51 -5.77 1.86
C GLU A 645 31.13 -6.29 1.43
N ILE A 646 30.56 -7.26 2.15
CA ILE A 646 29.23 -7.82 1.85
C ILE A 646 28.17 -6.73 1.89
N THR A 647 28.10 -5.97 2.99
CA THR A 647 27.10 -4.90 3.15
C THR A 647 27.26 -3.83 2.08
N SER A 648 28.48 -3.39 1.81
CA SER A 648 28.76 -2.37 0.79
C SER A 648 28.38 -2.83 -0.61
N ARG A 649 28.58 -4.11 -0.94
CA ARG A 649 28.21 -4.67 -2.25
C ARG A 649 26.70 -4.84 -2.40
N LEU A 650 26.00 -5.27 -1.34
CA LEU A 650 24.54 -5.30 -1.31
C LEU A 650 23.96 -3.92 -1.59
N LEU A 651 24.44 -2.90 -0.86
CA LEU A 651 23.99 -1.53 -1.02
C LEU A 651 24.34 -0.97 -2.41
N LYS A 652 25.55 -1.23 -2.92
CA LYS A 652 25.97 -0.80 -4.26
C LYS A 652 25.11 -1.41 -5.37
N ASN A 653 24.68 -2.66 -5.21
CA ASN A 653 23.81 -3.35 -6.16
C ASN A 653 22.32 -3.03 -5.96
N GLY A 654 21.98 -2.09 -5.08
CA GLY A 654 20.59 -1.69 -4.81
C GLY A 654 19.75 -2.75 -4.09
N SER A 655 20.38 -3.73 -3.44
CA SER A 655 19.70 -4.78 -2.67
C SER A 655 19.02 -4.19 -1.43
N ARG A 656 17.80 -4.63 -1.12
CA ARG A 656 17.10 -4.20 0.10
C ARG A 656 17.54 -5.03 1.30
N ILE A 657 18.04 -4.33 2.33
CA ILE A 657 18.39 -4.92 3.62
C ILE A 657 17.25 -4.60 4.60
N ALA A 658 16.50 -5.63 5.01
CA ALA A 658 15.56 -5.51 6.13
C ALA A 658 16.31 -5.73 7.45
N GLU A 659 15.88 -5.08 8.53
CA GLU A 659 16.51 -5.24 9.85
C GLU A 659 15.49 -5.71 10.91
N MET A 660 15.88 -6.67 11.74
CA MET A 660 15.12 -7.14 12.91
C MET A 660 15.94 -6.96 14.18
N PRO A 661 15.34 -6.66 15.34
CA PRO A 661 16.09 -6.57 16.60
C PRO A 661 16.68 -7.93 17.00
N ILE A 662 17.89 -7.92 17.55
CA ILE A 662 18.56 -9.12 18.12
C ILE A 662 19.16 -8.83 19.50
N ASP A 663 19.28 -9.90 20.29
CA ASP A 663 19.94 -9.90 21.59
C ASP A 663 21.45 -10.13 21.44
N TYR A 664 22.22 -9.53 22.34
CA TYR A 664 23.69 -9.65 22.34
C TYR A 664 24.23 -9.85 23.75
N LYS A 665 25.04 -10.91 23.93
CA LYS A 665 25.74 -11.23 25.18
C LYS A 665 27.25 -11.27 24.92
N PRO A 666 28.01 -10.20 25.18
CA PRO A 666 29.44 -10.18 24.89
C PRO A 666 30.23 -11.12 25.82
N ARG A 667 31.30 -11.74 25.29
CA ARG A 667 32.33 -12.41 26.12
C ARG A 667 33.02 -11.44 27.09
N SER A 668 33.58 -11.97 28.18
CA SER A 668 34.40 -11.18 29.11
C SER A 668 35.72 -10.75 28.43
N LYS A 669 36.36 -9.66 28.90
CA LYS A 669 37.65 -9.21 28.33
C LYS A 669 38.77 -10.25 28.50
N GLU A 670 38.67 -11.12 29.51
CA GLU A 670 39.63 -12.18 29.82
C GLU A 670 39.54 -13.34 28.81
N ASP A 671 38.38 -13.53 28.16
CA ASP A 671 38.15 -14.55 27.12
C ASP A 671 38.67 -14.14 25.71
N GLY A 672 39.42 -13.03 25.62
CA GLY A 672 40.18 -12.63 24.44
C GLY A 672 39.34 -12.14 23.24
N LYS A 673 38.80 -10.92 23.30
CA LYS A 673 38.15 -10.30 22.13
C LYS A 673 39.13 -10.13 20.96
N LYS A 674 38.86 -10.82 19.84
CA LYS A 674 39.70 -10.87 18.64
C LYS A 674 39.65 -9.60 17.76
N ILE A 675 38.79 -8.61 18.06
CA ILE A 675 38.56 -7.40 17.25
C ILE A 675 39.29 -6.18 17.83
N ARG A 676 40.06 -5.45 16.99
CA ARG A 676 40.84 -4.25 17.36
C ARG A 676 40.32 -3.00 16.67
N ALA A 677 40.65 -1.80 17.19
CA ALA A 677 40.24 -0.52 16.58
C ALA A 677 40.72 -0.35 15.12
N LEU A 678 41.88 -0.92 14.79
CA LEU A 678 42.42 -0.96 13.42
C LEU A 678 41.51 -1.71 12.44
N ASP A 679 40.69 -2.66 12.91
CA ASP A 679 39.77 -3.41 12.04
C ASP A 679 38.57 -2.54 11.62
N GLY A 680 38.17 -1.57 12.45
CA GLY A 680 37.18 -0.56 12.08
C GLY A 680 37.66 0.37 10.96
N LEU A 681 38.95 0.73 10.94
CA LEU A 681 39.53 1.52 9.85
C LEU A 681 39.61 0.71 8.55
N LYS A 682 40.05 -0.56 8.63
CA LYS A 682 40.03 -1.48 7.47
C LYS A 682 38.63 -1.61 6.89
N ALA A 683 37.60 -1.71 7.74
CA ALA A 683 36.21 -1.75 7.32
C ALA A 683 35.78 -0.53 6.48
N MET A 684 36.14 0.67 6.92
CA MET A 684 35.80 1.91 6.22
C MET A 684 36.54 2.03 4.89
N LEU A 685 37.83 1.67 4.85
CA LEU A 685 38.63 1.63 3.62
C LEU A 685 38.06 0.63 2.61
N GLU A 686 37.62 -0.53 3.09
CA GLU A 686 37.00 -1.56 2.25
C GLU A 686 35.66 -1.09 1.67
N ALA A 687 34.83 -0.40 2.48
CA ALA A 687 33.59 0.20 2.00
C ALA A 687 33.83 1.28 0.91
N LEU A 688 34.85 2.13 1.08
CA LEU A 688 35.28 3.11 0.08
C LEU A 688 35.74 2.43 -1.22
N ARG A 689 36.56 1.37 -1.10
CA ARG A 689 37.01 0.58 -2.25
C ARG A 689 35.82 0.03 -3.04
N VAL A 690 34.82 -0.53 -2.35
CA VAL A 690 33.61 -1.04 -3.01
C VAL A 690 32.85 0.10 -3.69
N ARG A 691 32.65 1.24 -3.03
CA ARG A 691 31.91 2.39 -3.58
C ARG A 691 32.50 2.89 -4.90
N PHE A 692 33.82 3.01 -4.98
CA PHE A 692 34.52 3.59 -6.13
C PHE A 692 35.07 2.59 -7.13
N SER A 693 34.96 1.28 -6.87
CA SER A 693 35.26 0.26 -7.89
C SER A 693 34.33 0.42 -9.10
N ARG A 694 34.86 0.19 -10.31
CA ARG A 694 34.06 0.20 -11.54
C ARG A 694 33.07 -0.95 -11.59
#